data_AF-A0A177EW96-F1
#
_entry.id   AF-A0A177EW96-F1
#
_cell.length_a   1.000
_cell.length_b   1.000
_cell.length_c   1.000
_cell.angle_alpha   90.00
_cell.angle_beta   90.00
_cell.angle_gamma   90.00
#
_symmetry.space_group_name_H-M   'P 1'
#
loop_
_entity.id
_entity.type
_entity.pdbx_description
1 polymer ?
#
loop_
_entity_poly.entity_id
_entity_poly.type
_entity_poly.pdbx_seq_one_letter_code
_entity_poly.pdbx_strand_id
1 'polypeptide(L)'
;MSSARPDFESLPLGKNDPPFSAWGLYGPDDELGTLNLLDDKTVLEATREARTGKRIGLDLPLDFSARPSHDREPLKHTVQRKYPRLVHDDVLLFNTQVGTQWDGFRHYGYQAQKVFYNNVKLEEISGPGHPEKTGRDSWYQGPPVTNKLGINKWCKQGIVGRGVLLDYLRWSEQNGRHYELLGDHAIDVDDLTACAEAQGVQFRQGDILLVRVGWKVGYSRLSEDEKITFSYATPTVLVGLATSIKTLRWLWKHGFSACASDAPGLERWPALEGEGEQESSCQADGSRNSPDTCVVLSSTHTRDVVLDKTHATTTVTPPPEPGVEPAVEPDDVRRLETEGYESTLEGPSPAGFLRQYPQTTLTLGGAPGFDERVSNKDPQPAPSSRECCRQHLQLWPPGNDHEEMLRVRRVLERYFEHLNPYYFCLIEVQFFAQFDEYQRIRNGDDVSDDTLQFVALVWSILAHMHALEDNDKKSALHPGWDDYLHATHLLGHTMELGHGDLATIQCLILHACYLLTASVSQHKAAYSVLAQAVRLSYQIGLHNQPSWRMCSPFETHTRQRVFWTVYNVDRTIAQICLVPYLFRDSEINVDLPLRVDDKLLGTSEELPEESPSCSLASYLHEVVRYSRLASEIWDKFTGARSSNPRLDEFIAIMDARILHFRSGLPAFLQLEPGTVAFQAGLSPRACIIWQALMLRLLTNNLRLLLRTKWGSGAVPVPGHQETCVSICSENVDLLHEVYHLVPHERFHKSIFVTYLAGAIKTLATVVLSDKELLELRRRAAPAFQKAMELLRQILPRVATAREVMKKLEQVVKASEELLTRERSILLTPPTDTWPEQGEEMDLETLPEPGALSPGLFLLDDLDFRAMMQGFWIPGAETPSWGP
;
A
#
# COMPACT_ATOMS: atom_id res chain seq x y z
N MET A 1 9.30 22.53 26.72
CA MET A 1 10.10 23.69 27.22
C MET A 1 11.50 23.49 26.70
N SER A 2 12.11 24.47 26.03
CA SER A 2 13.52 24.38 25.65
C SER A 2 14.38 24.38 26.92
N SER A 3 15.27 23.39 27.06
CA SER A 3 16.47 23.55 27.89
C SER A 3 17.30 24.70 27.32
N ALA A 4 17.94 25.49 28.17
CA ALA A 4 18.89 26.49 27.72
C ALA A 4 20.15 25.77 27.21
N ARG A 5 20.63 26.12 26.02
CA ARG A 5 21.80 25.45 25.44
C ARG A 5 23.06 25.86 26.22
N PRO A 6 23.87 24.89 26.70
CA PRO A 6 25.09 25.17 27.47
C PRO A 6 26.20 25.77 26.60
N ASP A 7 27.17 26.43 27.22
CA ASP A 7 28.36 26.95 26.53
C ASP A 7 29.25 25.81 26.00
N PHE A 8 29.92 26.04 24.87
CA PHE A 8 30.75 25.02 24.20
C PHE A 8 31.85 24.43 25.10
N GLU A 9 32.43 25.23 26.00
CA GLU A 9 33.48 24.78 26.95
C GLU A 9 32.97 23.82 28.03
N SER A 10 31.65 23.68 28.18
CA SER A 10 31.02 22.75 29.13
C SER A 10 30.60 21.42 28.50
N LEU A 11 31.02 21.18 27.25
CA LEU A 11 30.82 19.93 26.54
C LEU A 11 32.12 19.07 26.61
N PRO A 12 32.02 17.73 26.77
CA PRO A 12 30.81 16.94 26.74
C PRO A 12 30.01 16.95 28.06
N LEU A 13 28.70 16.72 27.94
CA LEU A 13 27.79 16.74 29.11
C LEU A 13 27.95 15.48 29.99
N GLY A 14 28.12 14.30 29.40
CA GLY A 14 28.52 13.10 30.12
C GLY A 14 30.04 12.92 30.13
N LYS A 15 30.58 12.60 31.31
CA LYS A 15 32.04 12.38 31.52
C LYS A 15 32.66 11.28 30.63
N ASN A 16 31.85 10.35 30.15
CA ASN A 16 32.26 9.22 29.33
C ASN A 16 31.82 9.34 27.86
N ASP A 17 31.12 10.42 27.51
CA ASP A 17 30.65 10.66 26.14
C ASP A 17 31.84 11.10 25.27
N PRO A 18 31.74 11.05 23.93
CA PRO A 18 32.78 11.57 23.06
C PRO A 18 33.06 13.06 23.33
N PRO A 19 34.28 13.58 23.03
CA PRO A 19 34.62 14.98 23.25
C PRO A 19 33.58 15.96 22.71
N PHE A 20 33.44 17.12 23.36
CA PHE A 20 32.50 18.22 23.02
C PHE A 20 31.05 17.84 22.63
N SER A 21 30.56 16.63 22.96
CA SER A 21 29.23 16.17 22.58
C SER A 21 28.12 16.70 23.51
N ALA A 22 26.98 17.06 22.92
CA ALA A 22 25.80 17.57 23.64
C ALA A 22 24.76 16.47 23.97
N TRP A 23 25.20 15.24 24.22
CA TRP A 23 24.31 14.09 24.47
C TRP A 23 23.47 14.28 25.74
N GLY A 24 22.27 13.70 25.75
CA GLY A 24 21.29 13.88 26.81
C GLY A 24 20.64 15.28 26.91
N LEU A 25 21.10 16.31 26.19
CA LEU A 25 20.57 17.70 26.31
C LEU A 25 19.07 17.84 26.02
N TYR A 26 18.55 17.02 25.11
CA TYR A 26 17.13 16.93 24.75
C TYR A 26 16.46 15.66 25.30
N GLY A 27 17.17 14.89 26.13
CA GLY A 27 16.75 13.60 26.69
C GLY A 27 17.67 12.43 26.27
N PRO A 28 17.73 11.35 27.06
CA PRO A 28 18.57 10.17 26.77
C PRO A 28 18.03 9.33 25.60
N ASP A 29 16.74 9.43 25.30
CA ASP A 29 16.06 8.75 24.19
C ASP A 29 15.85 9.65 22.96
N ASP A 30 16.49 10.83 22.91
CA ASP A 30 16.40 11.74 21.76
C ASP A 30 17.08 11.16 20.50
N GLU A 31 16.47 11.43 19.35
CA GLU A 31 16.92 11.04 18.01
C GLU A 31 16.85 12.20 16.99
N LEU A 32 16.56 13.44 17.46
CA LEU A 32 16.40 14.63 16.63
C LEU A 32 17.57 15.62 16.75
N GLY A 33 18.32 15.61 17.87
CA GLY A 33 19.50 16.44 18.04
C GLY A 33 19.20 17.93 17.90
N THR A 34 19.97 18.67 17.10
CA THR A 34 19.75 20.11 16.88
C THR A 34 18.45 20.44 16.12
N LEU A 35 17.76 19.46 15.52
CA LEU A 35 16.43 19.68 14.96
C LEU A 35 15.37 19.94 16.06
N ASN A 36 15.63 19.60 17.34
CA ASN A 36 14.81 20.03 18.48
C ASN A 36 14.73 21.57 18.64
N LEU A 37 15.56 22.34 17.92
CA LEU A 37 15.48 23.80 17.86
C LEU A 37 14.41 24.31 16.88
N LEU A 38 13.84 23.45 16.06
CA LEU A 38 12.68 23.74 15.20
C LEU A 38 11.36 23.50 15.97
N ASP A 39 11.24 24.14 17.14
CA ASP A 39 10.00 24.09 17.94
C ASP A 39 8.87 24.89 17.27
N ASP A 40 7.61 24.63 17.67
CA ASP A 40 6.41 25.26 17.07
C ASP A 40 6.52 26.80 16.97
N LYS A 41 7.18 27.42 17.96
CA LYS A 41 7.43 28.86 17.99
C LYS A 41 8.46 29.27 16.93
N THR A 42 9.58 28.57 16.84
CA THR A 42 10.66 28.85 15.89
C THR A 42 10.19 28.61 14.45
N VAL A 43 9.42 27.55 14.21
CA VAL A 43 8.74 27.30 12.93
C VAL A 43 7.76 28.42 12.59
N LEU A 44 6.89 28.83 13.53
CA LEU A 44 5.94 29.91 13.32
C LEU A 44 6.63 31.26 13.01
N GLU A 45 7.71 31.61 13.71
CA GLU A 45 8.50 32.81 13.41
C GLU A 45 9.17 32.71 12.03
N ALA A 46 9.66 31.53 11.62
CA ALA A 46 10.24 31.32 10.29
C ALA A 46 9.23 31.57 9.15
N THR A 47 7.94 31.24 9.34
CA THR A 47 6.90 31.52 8.33
C THR A 47 6.78 33.01 7.99
N ARG A 48 7.14 33.92 8.91
CA ARG A 48 6.99 35.37 8.74
C ARG A 48 8.03 36.00 7.79
N GLU A 49 9.06 35.25 7.40
CA GLU A 49 10.03 35.69 6.37
C GLU A 49 9.46 35.53 4.95
N ALA A 50 8.37 34.77 4.75
CA ALA A 50 7.74 34.52 3.46
C ALA A 50 6.93 35.73 2.94
N ARG A 51 7.61 36.77 2.44
CA ARG A 51 6.98 38.05 2.06
C ARG A 51 6.58 38.21 0.59
N THR A 52 7.13 37.40 -0.32
CA THR A 52 7.03 37.65 -1.78
C THR A 52 6.44 36.51 -2.60
N GLY A 53 6.16 35.35 -1.99
CA GLY A 53 5.70 34.14 -2.69
C GLY A 53 6.72 33.53 -3.67
N LYS A 54 7.92 34.12 -3.83
CA LYS A 54 8.99 33.55 -4.66
C LYS A 54 9.46 32.22 -4.08
N ARG A 55 9.40 31.18 -4.90
CA ARG A 55 9.94 29.84 -4.62
C ARG A 55 11.16 29.62 -5.49
N ILE A 56 12.20 29.06 -4.92
CA ILE A 56 13.39 28.59 -5.63
C ILE A 56 13.39 27.07 -5.44
N GLY A 57 13.54 26.32 -6.53
CA GLY A 57 13.79 24.87 -6.50
C GLY A 57 15.29 24.64 -6.36
N LEU A 58 15.69 23.62 -5.61
CA LEU A 58 17.00 23.61 -4.93
C LEU A 58 17.75 22.29 -5.19
N ASP A 59 17.00 21.25 -5.49
CA ASP A 59 17.43 19.87 -5.69
C ASP A 59 18.27 19.72 -6.97
N LEU A 60 19.35 18.93 -6.88
CA LEU A 60 20.10 18.48 -8.04
C LEU A 60 19.30 17.41 -8.84
N PRO A 61 19.45 17.35 -10.17
CA PRO A 61 19.05 16.18 -10.93
C PRO A 61 19.67 14.90 -10.35
N LEU A 62 18.89 13.81 -10.25
CA LEU A 62 19.34 12.55 -9.64
C LEU A 62 20.45 11.85 -10.45
N ASP A 63 20.64 12.25 -11.70
CA ASP A 63 21.67 11.83 -12.64
C ASP A 63 22.87 12.80 -12.73
N PHE A 64 22.89 13.87 -11.92
CA PHE A 64 23.91 14.94 -12.03
C PHE A 64 25.36 14.45 -11.87
N SER A 65 25.58 13.35 -11.14
CA SER A 65 26.88 12.70 -10.98
C SER A 65 26.98 11.45 -11.87
N ALA A 66 27.72 11.55 -12.97
CA ALA A 66 27.91 10.45 -13.93
C ALA A 66 28.58 9.22 -13.31
N ARG A 67 29.41 9.42 -12.26
CA ARG A 67 29.88 8.38 -11.35
C ARG A 67 29.93 8.94 -9.93
N PRO A 68 29.17 8.35 -8.97
CA PRO A 68 29.26 8.71 -7.57
C PRO A 68 30.65 8.49 -6.99
N SER A 69 31.01 9.29 -5.97
CA SER A 69 32.22 9.05 -5.18
C SER A 69 32.04 7.83 -4.27
N HIS A 70 33.17 7.29 -3.78
CA HIS A 70 33.22 6.22 -2.76
C HIS A 70 32.45 4.93 -3.12
N ASP A 71 32.50 4.53 -4.41
CA ASP A 71 31.90 3.30 -4.96
C ASP A 71 30.38 3.14 -4.67
N ARG A 72 29.67 4.25 -4.49
CA ARG A 72 28.21 4.27 -4.35
C ARG A 72 27.55 3.88 -5.68
N GLU A 73 26.43 3.16 -5.60
CA GLU A 73 25.64 2.79 -6.77
C GLU A 73 25.08 4.05 -7.48
N PRO A 74 25.30 4.22 -8.80
CA PRO A 74 24.70 5.30 -9.58
C PRO A 74 23.19 5.09 -9.74
N LEU A 75 22.50 6.16 -10.13
CA LEU A 75 21.08 6.09 -10.49
C LEU A 75 20.85 5.07 -11.62
N LYS A 76 19.90 4.17 -11.40
CA LYS A 76 19.29 3.31 -12.41
C LYS A 76 17.80 3.66 -12.44
N HIS A 77 17.39 4.32 -13.52
CA HIS A 77 16.02 4.78 -13.76
C HIS A 77 15.38 3.93 -14.85
N THR A 78 14.39 3.13 -14.47
CA THR A 78 13.66 2.24 -15.38
C THR A 78 12.24 2.75 -15.57
N VAL A 79 11.99 3.40 -16.70
CA VAL A 79 10.67 3.90 -17.11
C VAL A 79 9.84 2.75 -17.67
N GLN A 80 8.90 2.21 -16.88
CA GLN A 80 8.03 1.10 -17.27
C GLN A 80 6.80 1.62 -18.00
N ARG A 81 6.87 1.72 -19.34
CA ARG A 81 5.73 2.05 -20.20
C ARG A 81 4.65 0.97 -20.12
N LYS A 82 3.48 1.29 -19.54
CA LYS A 82 2.34 0.37 -19.35
C LYS A 82 1.42 0.33 -20.58
N TYR A 83 1.99 0.12 -21.78
CA TYR A 83 1.23 -0.04 -23.02
C TYR A 83 0.12 -1.11 -22.82
N PRO A 84 -1.09 -0.95 -23.40
CA PRO A 84 -1.54 0.07 -24.36
C PRO A 84 -1.87 1.42 -23.71
N ARG A 85 -1.89 1.49 -22.37
CA ARG A 85 -2.20 2.72 -21.64
C ARG A 85 -1.08 3.73 -21.86
N LEU A 86 -1.45 5.00 -21.96
CA LEU A 86 -0.50 6.12 -22.03
C LEU A 86 0.02 6.47 -20.63
N VAL A 87 0.60 5.47 -19.96
CA VAL A 87 1.05 5.50 -18.57
C VAL A 87 2.49 4.98 -18.52
N HIS A 88 3.31 5.62 -17.69
CA HIS A 88 4.65 5.19 -17.37
C HIS A 88 4.76 5.14 -15.85
N ASP A 89 5.26 4.02 -15.31
CA ASP A 89 5.63 3.92 -13.89
C ASP A 89 7.17 3.91 -13.80
N ASP A 90 7.74 4.73 -12.94
CA ASP A 90 9.19 4.89 -12.84
C ASP A 90 9.76 4.12 -11.65
N VAL A 91 10.74 3.25 -11.90
CA VAL A 91 11.52 2.58 -10.84
C VAL A 91 12.89 3.24 -10.75
N LEU A 92 13.22 3.75 -9.56
CA LEU A 92 14.50 4.38 -9.25
C LEU A 92 15.26 3.49 -8.26
N LEU A 93 16.46 3.04 -8.64
CA LEU A 93 17.44 2.46 -7.73
C LEU A 93 18.67 3.37 -7.71
N PHE A 94 18.97 3.94 -6.55
CA PHE A 94 20.10 4.83 -6.33
C PHE A 94 20.55 4.73 -4.87
N ASN A 95 21.81 5.02 -4.59
CA ASN A 95 22.25 5.29 -3.23
C ASN A 95 21.81 6.72 -2.83
N THR A 96 21.28 6.90 -1.62
CA THR A 96 20.69 8.19 -1.19
C THR A 96 21.71 9.31 -0.96
N GLN A 97 23.02 9.01 -0.96
CA GLN A 97 24.13 9.96 -0.85
C GLN A 97 24.75 10.30 -2.22
N VAL A 98 23.93 10.46 -3.26
CA VAL A 98 24.38 10.66 -4.65
C VAL A 98 23.88 11.98 -5.27
N GLY A 99 22.92 12.65 -4.64
CA GLY A 99 22.38 13.95 -5.06
C GLY A 99 22.13 14.87 -3.87
N THR A 100 21.16 15.79 -3.98
CA THR A 100 20.66 16.53 -2.80
C THR A 100 20.08 15.54 -1.78
N GLN A 101 20.60 15.55 -0.55
CA GLN A 101 20.46 14.44 0.41
C GLN A 101 20.19 14.91 1.86
N TRP A 102 19.65 14.01 2.68
CA TRP A 102 19.78 14.04 4.14
C TRP A 102 20.22 12.64 4.66
N ASP A 103 20.92 12.60 5.79
CA ASP A 103 21.84 11.63 6.37
C ASP A 103 21.76 11.74 7.90
N GLY A 104 20.61 11.31 8.44
CA GLY A 104 20.40 11.26 9.88
C GLY A 104 21.49 10.49 10.63
N PHE A 105 21.54 10.67 11.96
CA PHE A 105 22.64 10.27 12.87
C PHE A 105 23.12 8.81 12.83
N ARG A 106 22.54 7.94 11.97
CA ARG A 106 23.07 6.62 11.59
C ARG A 106 24.07 6.64 10.41
N HIS A 107 24.25 7.76 9.69
CA HIS A 107 25.13 7.82 8.51
C HIS A 107 26.62 7.73 8.87
N TYR A 108 27.04 8.46 9.90
CA TYR A 108 28.42 8.43 10.39
C TYR A 108 28.43 8.45 11.92
N GLY A 109 29.31 7.64 12.50
CA GLY A 109 29.49 7.51 13.94
C GLY A 109 30.94 7.77 14.35
N TYR A 110 31.17 7.85 15.65
CA TYR A 110 32.51 8.02 16.23
C TYR A 110 33.35 6.77 16.03
N GLN A 111 34.43 6.89 15.25
CA GLN A 111 35.26 5.73 14.88
C GLN A 111 36.05 5.17 16.07
N ALA A 112 36.56 6.03 16.96
CA ALA A 112 37.32 5.59 18.14
C ALA A 112 36.42 5.01 19.24
N GLN A 113 35.26 5.61 19.48
CA GLN A 113 34.30 5.19 20.52
C GLN A 113 33.30 4.12 20.04
N LYS A 114 33.20 3.89 18.72
CA LYS A 114 32.31 2.91 18.04
C LYS A 114 30.81 3.10 18.34
N VAL A 115 30.37 4.35 18.43
CA VAL A 115 29.00 4.74 18.77
C VAL A 115 28.50 5.90 17.88
N PHE A 116 27.19 5.97 17.72
CA PHE A 116 26.44 7.03 17.06
C PHE A 116 25.81 7.96 18.11
N TYR A 117 25.09 9.00 17.66
CA TYR A 117 24.44 10.00 18.53
C TYR A 117 23.69 9.37 19.72
N ASN A 118 23.75 10.02 20.89
CA ASN A 118 23.13 9.55 22.13
C ASN A 118 23.57 8.11 22.54
N ASN A 119 24.85 7.79 22.33
CA ASN A 119 25.51 6.52 22.73
C ASN A 119 24.92 5.25 22.09
N VAL A 120 24.29 5.38 20.92
CA VAL A 120 23.67 4.27 20.19
C VAL A 120 24.72 3.42 19.49
N LYS A 121 24.65 2.09 19.64
CA LYS A 121 25.62 1.17 19.04
C LYS A 121 25.23 0.69 17.66
N LEU A 122 26.20 0.14 16.92
CA LEU A 122 26.00 -0.39 15.57
C LEU A 122 24.94 -1.49 15.51
N GLU A 123 24.91 -2.38 16.50
CA GLU A 123 23.96 -3.50 16.58
C GLU A 123 22.53 -3.04 16.86
N GLU A 124 22.36 -1.86 17.48
CA GLU A 124 21.06 -1.23 17.72
C GLU A 124 20.48 -0.53 16.47
N ILE A 125 21.30 -0.34 15.43
CA ILE A 125 20.89 0.21 14.14
C ILE A 125 20.70 -0.94 13.13
N SER A 126 21.72 -1.79 12.98
CA SER A 126 21.76 -2.90 12.01
C SER A 126 20.97 -4.14 12.46
N GLY A 127 20.69 -4.28 13.75
CA GLY A 127 20.01 -5.43 14.33
C GLY A 127 20.92 -6.64 14.60
N PRO A 128 20.40 -7.66 15.30
CA PRO A 128 21.17 -8.84 15.68
C PRO A 128 21.52 -9.72 14.47
N GLY A 129 22.77 -10.17 14.42
CA GLY A 129 23.24 -11.12 13.40
C GLY A 129 23.66 -10.50 12.06
N HIS A 130 23.73 -9.16 11.96
CA HIS A 130 24.36 -8.53 10.80
C HIS A 130 25.84 -8.93 10.73
N PRO A 131 26.34 -9.49 9.61
CA PRO A 131 27.70 -10.04 9.56
C PRO A 131 28.75 -8.93 9.47
N GLU A 132 29.96 -9.20 9.99
CA GLU A 132 31.16 -8.38 9.83
C GLU A 132 31.71 -8.48 8.39
N LYS A 133 30.95 -7.92 7.44
CA LYS A 133 31.29 -7.89 6.01
C LYS A 133 31.37 -6.45 5.51
N THR A 134 32.11 -6.26 4.42
CA THR A 134 32.33 -4.98 3.75
C THR A 134 31.98 -5.09 2.26
N GLY A 135 31.89 -3.94 1.56
CA GLY A 135 31.50 -3.90 0.14
C GLY A 135 30.07 -4.39 -0.10
N ARG A 136 29.80 -4.98 -1.28
CA ARG A 136 28.45 -5.46 -1.64
C ARG A 136 27.97 -6.64 -0.78
N ASP A 137 28.88 -7.40 -0.18
CA ASP A 137 28.52 -8.56 0.65
C ASP A 137 27.96 -8.19 2.04
N SER A 138 27.96 -6.90 2.41
CA SER A 138 27.30 -6.38 3.60
C SER A 138 25.85 -5.93 3.37
N TRP A 139 25.37 -5.94 2.12
CA TRP A 139 24.09 -5.34 1.76
C TRP A 139 22.89 -6.18 2.24
N TYR A 140 22.14 -5.62 3.19
CA TYR A 140 20.86 -6.16 3.61
C TYR A 140 19.74 -5.76 2.63
N GLN A 141 19.05 -6.74 2.05
CA GLN A 141 17.88 -6.53 1.19
C GLN A 141 16.59 -6.92 1.95
N GLY A 142 15.87 -5.91 2.44
CA GLY A 142 14.62 -6.09 3.19
C GLY A 142 14.14 -4.78 3.84
N PRO A 143 13.01 -4.79 4.56
CA PRO A 143 12.55 -3.65 5.34
C PRO A 143 13.52 -3.35 6.50
N PRO A 144 13.71 -2.08 6.93
CA PRO A 144 14.72 -1.73 7.93
C PRO A 144 14.60 -2.53 9.23
N VAL A 145 15.66 -3.28 9.58
CA VAL A 145 15.70 -4.14 10.78
C VAL A 145 15.46 -3.32 12.06
N THR A 146 15.94 -2.07 12.09
CA THR A 146 15.56 -1.09 13.11
C THR A 146 15.29 0.28 12.51
N ASN A 147 14.47 1.05 13.22
CA ASN A 147 14.19 2.46 12.95
C ASN A 147 15.05 3.42 13.78
N LYS A 148 16.02 2.95 14.58
CA LYS A 148 16.75 3.81 15.54
C LYS A 148 17.68 4.81 14.81
N LEU A 149 17.64 6.08 15.19
CA LEU A 149 18.35 7.19 14.48
C LEU A 149 18.04 7.27 12.96
N GLY A 150 16.88 6.79 12.51
CA GLY A 150 16.50 6.82 11.09
C GLY A 150 15.93 8.17 10.64
N ILE A 151 16.07 8.49 9.34
CA ILE A 151 15.50 9.72 8.74
C ILE A 151 13.98 9.84 8.94
N ASN A 152 13.29 8.70 9.11
CA ASN A 152 11.87 8.62 9.42
C ASN A 152 11.48 9.21 10.79
N LYS A 153 12.43 9.48 11.68
CA LYS A 153 12.18 10.23 12.92
C LYS A 153 11.86 11.70 12.58
N TRP A 154 12.58 12.28 11.63
CA TRP A 154 12.45 13.66 11.18
C TRP A 154 11.20 13.83 10.30
N CYS A 155 10.89 12.84 9.45
CA CYS A 155 9.71 12.84 8.57
C CYS A 155 8.35 12.98 9.30
N LYS A 156 8.29 12.82 10.63
CA LYS A 156 7.07 13.01 11.44
C LYS A 156 6.59 14.47 11.49
N GLN A 157 7.51 15.42 11.32
CA GLN A 157 7.24 16.86 11.36
C GLN A 157 7.82 17.57 10.12
N GLY A 158 8.82 16.96 9.46
CA GLY A 158 9.56 17.57 8.36
C GLY A 158 10.64 18.53 8.88
N ILE A 159 11.53 18.97 7.99
CA ILE A 159 12.51 20.01 8.31
C ILE A 159 11.96 21.33 7.77
N VAL A 160 11.30 22.08 8.65
CA VAL A 160 10.73 23.40 8.36
C VAL A 160 11.35 24.39 9.32
N GLY A 161 11.96 25.46 8.80
CA GLY A 161 12.72 26.42 9.59
C GLY A 161 13.18 27.61 8.76
N ARG A 162 13.95 28.52 9.36
CA ARG A 162 14.43 29.72 8.66
C ARG A 162 15.76 29.44 7.96
N GLY A 163 15.73 29.28 6.64
CA GLY A 163 16.95 29.23 5.82
C GLY A 163 17.67 30.59 5.77
N VAL A 164 18.99 30.59 5.97
CA VAL A 164 19.85 31.78 5.84
C VAL A 164 21.02 31.47 4.90
N LEU A 165 21.22 32.27 3.85
CA LEU A 165 22.22 32.00 2.79
C LEU A 165 23.42 32.93 2.88
N LEU A 166 24.61 32.35 3.04
CA LEU A 166 25.92 32.96 2.82
C LEU A 166 26.42 32.61 1.42
N ASP A 167 26.51 33.59 0.54
CA ASP A 167 27.01 33.44 -0.83
C ASP A 167 28.54 33.62 -0.85
N TYR A 168 29.25 32.70 -0.18
CA TYR A 168 30.71 32.79 0.01
C TYR A 168 31.47 32.94 -1.30
N LEU A 169 31.09 32.20 -2.35
CA LEU A 169 31.67 32.34 -3.69
C LEU A 169 31.57 33.79 -4.19
N ARG A 170 30.39 34.39 -4.13
CA ARG A 170 30.20 35.78 -4.59
C ARG A 170 30.95 36.78 -3.70
N TRP A 171 30.89 36.60 -2.39
CA TRP A 171 31.58 37.49 -1.44
C TRP A 171 33.09 37.46 -1.62
N SER A 172 33.67 36.28 -1.79
CA SER A 172 35.11 36.08 -1.99
C SER A 172 35.57 36.64 -3.34
N GLU A 173 34.84 36.38 -4.43
CA GLU A 173 35.06 37.04 -5.73
C GLU A 173 35.05 38.57 -5.62
N GLN A 174 34.07 39.15 -4.90
CA GLN A 174 33.96 40.59 -4.68
C GLN A 174 35.07 41.18 -3.79
N ASN A 175 35.72 40.36 -2.95
CA ASN A 175 36.86 40.74 -2.11
C ASN A 175 38.22 40.32 -2.72
N GLY A 176 38.26 39.89 -3.99
CA GLY A 176 39.50 39.48 -4.68
C GLY A 176 40.12 38.18 -4.16
N ARG A 177 39.36 37.38 -3.40
CA ARG A 177 39.80 36.08 -2.86
C ARG A 177 39.38 34.97 -3.81
N HIS A 178 40.29 34.55 -4.68
CA HIS A 178 40.07 33.44 -5.61
C HIS A 178 40.64 32.13 -5.04
N TYR A 179 39.93 31.03 -5.23
CA TYR A 179 40.30 29.68 -4.78
C TYR A 179 39.83 28.62 -5.78
N GLU A 180 40.35 27.40 -5.68
CA GLU A 180 39.99 26.31 -6.57
C GLU A 180 38.65 25.68 -6.16
N LEU A 181 37.63 25.85 -7.01
CA LEU A 181 36.27 25.35 -6.76
C LEU A 181 36.17 23.82 -6.68
N LEU A 182 37.17 23.11 -7.20
CA LEU A 182 37.28 21.63 -7.15
C LEU A 182 38.54 21.17 -6.40
N GLY A 183 39.23 22.08 -5.72
CA GLY A 183 40.38 21.77 -4.86
C GLY A 183 39.97 21.56 -3.42
N ASP A 184 40.90 21.79 -2.51
CA ASP A 184 40.82 21.54 -1.07
C ASP A 184 40.83 22.84 -0.23
N HIS A 185 40.20 23.90 -0.73
CA HIS A 185 40.16 25.21 -0.06
C HIS A 185 39.39 25.14 1.27
N ALA A 186 39.99 25.69 2.33
CA ALA A 186 39.43 25.73 3.67
C ALA A 186 38.79 27.09 3.98
N ILE A 187 37.49 27.08 4.23
CA ILE A 187 36.71 28.29 4.53
C ILE A 187 36.64 28.48 6.04
N ASP A 188 37.29 29.54 6.53
CA ASP A 188 37.33 29.86 7.96
C ASP A 188 36.08 30.60 8.45
N VAL A 189 35.80 30.46 9.75
CA VAL A 189 34.72 31.13 10.49
C VAL A 189 34.74 32.66 10.36
N ASP A 190 35.90 33.28 10.33
CA ASP A 190 36.03 34.74 10.31
C ASP A 190 35.57 35.28 8.95
N ASP A 191 35.88 34.56 7.85
CA ASP A 191 35.37 34.89 6.53
C ASP A 191 33.85 34.66 6.44
N LEU A 192 33.31 33.58 7.02
CA LEU A 192 31.87 33.34 7.05
C LEU A 192 31.13 34.41 7.86
N THR A 193 31.76 34.91 8.92
CA THR A 193 31.23 36.01 9.74
C THR A 193 31.27 37.32 8.94
N ALA A 194 32.39 37.66 8.29
CA ALA A 194 32.51 38.83 7.42
C ALA A 194 31.59 38.76 6.18
N CYS A 195 31.32 37.55 5.67
CA CYS A 195 30.35 37.28 4.60
C CYS A 195 28.91 37.54 5.08
N ALA A 196 28.55 37.04 6.27
CA ALA A 196 27.25 37.32 6.89
C ALA A 196 27.04 38.82 7.15
N GLU A 197 28.05 39.51 7.69
CA GLU A 197 28.02 40.96 7.93
C GLU A 197 27.86 41.75 6.62
N ALA A 198 28.66 41.43 5.60
CA ALA A 198 28.58 42.09 4.28
C ALA A 198 27.25 41.85 3.56
N GLN A 199 26.56 40.73 3.84
CA GLN A 199 25.22 40.43 3.34
C GLN A 199 24.08 40.94 4.24
N GLY A 200 24.37 41.49 5.42
CA GLY A 200 23.36 41.89 6.41
C GLY A 200 22.59 40.72 7.05
N VAL A 201 23.17 39.52 7.04
CA VAL A 201 22.57 38.30 7.60
C VAL A 201 22.76 38.26 9.11
N GLN A 202 21.64 38.33 9.85
CA GLN A 202 21.63 38.09 11.30
C GLN A 202 21.12 36.69 11.61
N PHE A 203 21.96 35.89 12.26
CA PHE A 203 21.61 34.54 12.71
C PHE A 203 20.65 34.55 13.91
N ARG A 204 19.79 33.52 14.00
CA ARG A 204 18.88 33.24 15.11
C ARG A 204 18.96 31.75 15.46
N GLN A 205 18.61 31.39 16.70
CA GLN A 205 18.51 29.98 17.10
C GLN A 205 17.47 29.26 16.22
N GLY A 206 17.81 28.04 15.79
CA GLY A 206 16.98 27.21 14.90
C GLY A 206 17.13 27.52 13.41
N ASP A 207 17.96 28.49 13.02
CA ASP A 207 18.29 28.76 11.62
C ASP A 207 18.85 27.52 10.89
N ILE A 208 18.58 27.43 9.60
CA ILE A 208 19.18 26.47 8.68
C ILE A 208 20.24 27.22 7.86
N LEU A 209 21.52 27.02 8.17
CA LEU A 209 22.65 27.75 7.58
C LEU A 209 23.03 27.20 6.20
N LEU A 210 22.90 28.00 5.15
CA LEU A 210 23.24 27.65 3.77
C LEU A 210 24.51 28.39 3.33
N VAL A 211 25.50 27.69 2.76
CA VAL A 211 26.78 28.28 2.33
C VAL A 211 27.10 27.92 0.88
N ARG A 212 27.08 28.90 -0.03
CA ARG A 212 27.43 28.68 -1.44
C ARG A 212 28.95 28.77 -1.62
N VAL A 213 29.63 27.63 -1.59
CA VAL A 213 31.10 27.49 -1.71
C VAL A 213 31.59 27.30 -3.15
N GLY A 214 30.69 27.14 -4.11
CA GLY A 214 30.98 27.18 -5.54
C GLY A 214 31.40 25.85 -6.19
N TRP A 215 31.45 24.74 -5.46
CA TRP A 215 31.86 23.45 -6.04
C TRP A 215 31.03 23.06 -7.25
N LYS A 216 29.70 23.26 -7.21
CA LYS A 216 28.82 22.93 -8.33
C LYS A 216 29.06 23.86 -9.52
N VAL A 217 29.53 25.09 -9.28
CA VAL A 217 30.01 26.01 -10.34
C VAL A 217 31.29 25.47 -11.01
N GLY A 218 32.18 24.83 -10.25
CA GLY A 218 33.32 24.07 -10.77
C GLY A 218 32.87 22.83 -11.57
N TYR A 219 32.12 21.92 -10.94
CA TYR A 219 31.83 20.58 -11.51
C TYR A 219 31.01 20.63 -12.81
N SER A 220 30.11 21.61 -12.98
CA SER A 220 29.40 21.79 -14.26
C SER A 220 30.23 22.44 -15.38
N ARG A 221 31.50 22.78 -15.16
CA ARG A 221 32.43 23.20 -16.22
C ARG A 221 33.22 22.02 -16.82
N LEU A 222 33.20 20.87 -16.14
CA LEU A 222 33.84 19.64 -16.61
C LEU A 222 33.00 18.97 -17.70
N SER A 223 33.68 18.42 -18.72
CA SER A 223 33.11 17.42 -19.63
C SER A 223 32.83 16.08 -18.92
N GLU A 224 32.07 15.18 -19.53
CA GLU A 224 31.76 13.88 -18.90
C GLU A 224 33.02 13.03 -18.62
N ASP A 225 34.01 13.04 -19.51
CA ASP A 225 35.29 12.33 -19.30
C ASP A 225 36.08 12.92 -18.11
N GLU A 226 36.06 14.25 -17.95
CA GLU A 226 36.68 14.94 -16.81
C GLU A 226 35.91 14.69 -15.51
N LYS A 227 34.56 14.61 -15.53
CA LYS A 227 33.76 14.20 -14.37
C LYS A 227 34.05 12.77 -13.95
N ILE A 228 34.19 11.86 -14.91
CA ILE A 228 34.56 10.46 -14.66
C ILE A 228 35.97 10.41 -14.07
N THR A 229 36.92 11.16 -14.61
CA THR A 229 38.29 11.26 -14.05
C THR A 229 38.28 11.83 -12.64
N PHE A 230 37.49 12.88 -12.37
CA PHE A 230 37.30 13.45 -11.03
C PHE A 230 36.71 12.43 -10.05
N SER A 231 35.77 11.57 -10.48
CA SER A 231 35.20 10.50 -9.63
C SER A 231 36.22 9.42 -9.21
N TYR A 232 37.34 9.32 -9.93
CA TYR A 232 38.45 8.40 -9.64
C TYR A 232 39.67 9.09 -8.99
N ALA A 233 39.59 10.40 -8.71
CA ALA A 233 40.70 11.16 -8.11
C ALA A 233 41.06 10.61 -6.72
N THR A 234 42.33 10.29 -6.52
CA THR A 234 42.87 9.74 -5.27
C THR A 234 44.15 10.47 -4.86
N PRO A 235 44.21 11.10 -3.66
CA PRO A 235 43.12 11.26 -2.69
C PRO A 235 41.96 12.11 -3.24
N THR A 236 40.75 11.89 -2.72
CA THR A 236 39.63 12.80 -2.92
C THR A 236 39.97 14.17 -2.33
N VAL A 237 39.59 15.25 -3.01
CA VAL A 237 39.70 16.64 -2.51
C VAL A 237 38.36 17.36 -2.65
N LEU A 238 37.98 18.16 -1.65
CA LEU A 238 36.73 18.90 -1.59
C LEU A 238 36.94 20.26 -0.91
N VAL A 239 36.34 21.32 -1.46
CA VAL A 239 36.25 22.65 -0.85
C VAL A 239 35.13 22.69 0.18
N GLY A 240 35.37 23.31 1.33
CA GLY A 240 34.37 23.43 2.39
C GLY A 240 34.87 24.21 3.60
N LEU A 241 34.10 24.18 4.70
CA LEU A 241 34.49 24.77 5.98
C LEU A 241 35.73 24.10 6.57
N ALA A 242 36.57 24.90 7.23
CA ALA A 242 37.74 24.41 7.94
C ALA A 242 37.37 23.40 9.04
N THR A 243 38.09 22.28 9.08
CA THR A 243 37.92 21.19 10.05
C THR A 243 38.56 21.54 11.41
N SER A 244 37.97 22.48 12.14
CA SER A 244 38.56 23.02 13.38
C SER A 244 37.55 23.18 14.52
N ILE A 245 38.08 23.22 15.76
CA ILE A 245 37.30 23.50 16.98
C ILE A 245 36.64 24.88 16.90
N LYS A 246 37.27 25.84 16.20
CA LYS A 246 36.72 27.19 15.93
C LYS A 246 35.40 27.09 15.15
N THR A 247 35.36 26.26 14.10
CA THR A 247 34.15 26.00 13.31
C THR A 247 33.04 25.40 14.15
N LEU A 248 33.32 24.33 14.89
CA LEU A 248 32.34 23.62 15.72
C LEU A 248 31.74 24.52 16.81
N ARG A 249 32.61 25.28 17.48
CA ARG A 249 32.26 26.32 18.46
C ARG A 249 31.36 27.41 17.88
N TRP A 250 31.61 27.86 16.66
CA TRP A 250 30.80 28.88 15.98
C TRP A 250 29.41 28.34 15.62
N LEU A 251 29.34 27.15 15.02
CA LEU A 251 28.08 26.47 14.72
C LEU A 251 27.23 26.29 16.00
N TRP A 252 27.86 25.82 17.08
CA TRP A 252 27.19 25.66 18.37
C TRP A 252 26.72 27.01 18.94
N LYS A 253 27.58 28.03 18.98
CA LYS A 253 27.28 29.38 19.49
C LYS A 253 26.06 29.99 18.81
N HIS A 254 25.96 29.89 17.48
CA HIS A 254 24.86 30.47 16.72
C HIS A 254 23.56 29.63 16.77
N GLY A 255 23.66 28.34 17.10
CA GLY A 255 22.50 27.50 17.39
C GLY A 255 21.68 27.14 16.16
N PHE A 256 22.37 26.83 15.07
CA PHE A 256 21.75 26.30 13.87
C PHE A 256 21.05 24.96 14.15
N SER A 257 19.90 24.74 13.53
CA SER A 257 19.21 23.43 13.57
C SER A 257 19.82 22.47 12.55
N ALA A 258 20.07 22.99 11.34
CA ALA A 258 20.78 22.35 10.23
C ALA A 258 21.78 23.35 9.58
N CYS A 259 22.76 22.88 8.81
CA CYS A 259 23.69 23.71 8.02
C CYS A 259 23.96 23.07 6.64
N ALA A 260 24.72 23.68 5.72
CA ALA A 260 24.71 23.25 4.32
C ALA A 260 25.82 23.89 3.45
N SER A 261 26.37 23.18 2.44
CA SER A 261 27.14 23.83 1.36
C SER A 261 27.20 23.15 0.00
N ASP A 262 27.42 23.96 -1.06
CA ASP A 262 27.81 23.70 -2.46
C ASP A 262 28.38 22.33 -2.94
N ALA A 263 29.01 21.58 -2.06
CA ALA A 263 29.98 20.54 -2.38
C ALA A 263 29.50 19.12 -2.02
N PRO A 264 30.25 18.07 -2.41
CA PRO A 264 30.07 16.71 -1.93
C PRO A 264 30.44 16.48 -0.47
N GLY A 265 30.98 17.48 0.26
CA GLY A 265 31.18 17.50 1.71
C GLY A 265 30.95 18.91 2.26
N LEU A 266 30.64 19.11 3.55
CA LEU A 266 30.57 20.49 4.09
C LEU A 266 31.95 21.00 4.41
N GLU A 267 32.78 20.09 4.88
CA GLU A 267 34.12 20.36 5.32
C GLU A 267 35.08 20.23 4.15
N ARG A 268 36.15 21.01 4.27
CA ARG A 268 37.32 20.82 3.43
C ARG A 268 37.81 19.38 3.64
N TRP A 269 37.90 18.62 2.56
CA TRP A 269 38.47 17.27 2.56
C TRP A 269 39.78 17.24 1.74
N PRO A 270 40.86 16.58 2.20
CA PRO A 270 41.01 15.87 3.48
C PRO A 270 40.92 16.81 4.69
N ALA A 271 40.83 16.29 5.91
CA ALA A 271 40.93 17.12 7.11
C ALA A 271 42.29 17.86 7.19
N LEU A 272 42.33 19.00 7.89
CA LEU A 272 43.56 19.73 8.16
C LEU A 272 44.39 19.05 9.28
N GLU A 273 45.70 18.89 9.05
CA GLU A 273 46.63 18.41 10.08
C GLU A 273 47.11 19.55 10.99
N GLY A 274 47.26 19.29 12.29
CA GLY A 274 48.04 20.12 13.23
C GLY A 274 47.27 20.95 14.27
N GLU A 275 46.13 21.57 13.93
CA GLU A 275 45.48 22.56 14.84
C GLU A 275 44.76 21.97 16.08
N GLY A 276 44.86 20.66 16.32
CA GLY A 276 44.33 19.99 17.51
C GLY A 276 45.38 19.36 18.43
N GLU A 277 46.68 19.43 18.13
CA GLU A 277 47.66 18.50 18.70
C GLU A 277 48.30 18.87 20.06
N GLN A 278 48.08 20.07 20.61
CA GLN A 278 48.85 20.50 21.80
C GLN A 278 48.29 20.05 23.18
N GLU A 279 47.03 19.62 23.30
CA GLU A 279 46.46 19.15 24.58
C GLU A 279 45.63 17.85 24.49
N SER A 280 46.22 16.76 24.00
CA SER A 280 45.96 15.40 24.55
C SER A 280 46.95 14.36 24.05
N SER A 281 47.61 13.67 24.99
CA SER A 281 48.70 12.71 24.68
C SER A 281 48.18 11.30 24.35
N CYS A 282 47.69 11.11 23.12
CA CYS A 282 47.41 9.78 22.54
C CYS A 282 47.83 9.71 21.06
N GLN A 283 49.09 9.37 20.80
CA GLN A 283 49.56 8.95 19.47
C GLN A 283 49.96 7.47 19.49
N ALA A 284 49.06 6.61 19.01
CA ALA A 284 49.35 5.29 18.47
C ALA A 284 48.17 4.85 17.60
N ASP A 285 48.47 4.41 16.37
CA ASP A 285 47.53 3.85 15.39
C ASP A 285 46.37 4.77 14.90
N GLY A 286 46.47 5.20 13.63
CA GLY A 286 45.37 5.58 12.73
C GLY A 286 44.31 6.64 13.11
N SER A 287 44.36 7.27 14.28
CA SER A 287 43.17 7.88 14.91
C SER A 287 43.22 9.39 15.12
N ARG A 288 42.13 10.09 14.76
CA ARG A 288 41.75 11.46 15.21
C ARG A 288 40.22 11.61 15.27
N ASN A 289 39.73 12.58 16.04
CA ASN A 289 38.31 12.74 16.43
C ASN A 289 37.68 14.02 15.86
N SER A 290 36.35 14.05 15.76
CA SER A 290 35.53 15.29 15.68
C SER A 290 34.24 15.11 16.50
N PRO A 291 33.73 16.14 17.20
CA PRO A 291 32.55 16.07 18.06
C PRO A 291 31.21 16.40 17.37
N ASP A 292 30.10 15.92 17.93
CA ASP A 292 28.74 16.37 17.59
C ASP A 292 28.53 17.81 18.02
N THR A 293 27.96 18.67 17.17
CA THR A 293 27.22 19.86 17.64
C THR A 293 26.26 20.47 16.60
N CYS A 294 25.95 19.79 15.47
CA CYS A 294 24.97 20.21 14.45
C CYS A 294 24.49 19.05 13.55
N VAL A 295 23.36 19.25 12.86
CA VAL A 295 23.04 18.72 11.51
C VAL A 295 23.44 19.83 10.49
N VAL A 296 23.95 19.53 9.28
CA VAL A 296 25.02 20.32 8.55
C VAL A 296 25.26 19.56 7.16
N LEU A 297 25.46 20.05 5.86
CA LEU A 297 25.74 19.29 4.51
C LEU A 297 27.19 19.16 3.93
N SER A 298 27.87 18.01 3.65
CA SER A 298 27.49 16.78 2.84
C SER A 298 28.27 15.43 3.00
N SER A 299 27.72 14.37 2.37
CA SER A 299 28.34 13.15 1.79
C SER A 299 29.81 12.82 2.14
N THR A 300 30.04 11.73 2.88
CA THR A 300 31.38 11.18 3.24
C THR A 300 32.30 12.15 3.98
N HIS A 301 32.39 11.88 5.28
CA HIS A 301 33.00 12.71 6.30
C HIS A 301 32.26 14.03 6.51
N THR A 302 31.40 13.90 7.52
CA THR A 302 30.39 14.79 8.07
C THR A 302 29.51 15.51 7.04
N ARG A 303 28.14 15.43 7.20
CA ARG A 303 27.06 16.43 6.83
C ARG A 303 25.96 16.01 5.72
N ASP A 304 24.64 16.35 5.38
CA ASP A 304 23.30 17.13 5.66
C ASP A 304 22.71 18.60 5.44
N VAL A 305 22.00 19.22 4.43
CA VAL A 305 21.49 19.13 2.99
C VAL A 305 21.92 20.35 2.08
N VAL A 306 21.85 20.42 0.72
CA VAL A 306 22.09 21.70 -0.03
C VAL A 306 21.41 21.90 -1.40
N LEU A 307 21.61 23.12 -1.96
CA LEU A 307 20.78 23.89 -2.86
C LEU A 307 21.64 24.65 -3.90
N ASP A 308 21.43 24.46 -5.22
CA ASP A 308 22.35 24.96 -6.29
C ASP A 308 21.98 26.31 -6.95
N LYS A 309 23.02 26.96 -7.53
CA LYS A 309 23.06 28.06 -8.53
C LYS A 309 21.90 29.05 -8.59
N THR A 310 22.17 30.23 -8.04
CA THR A 310 21.67 31.49 -8.57
C THR A 310 22.19 31.80 -9.98
N HIS A 311 21.28 31.95 -10.95
CA HIS A 311 21.46 32.94 -12.02
C HIS A 311 20.71 34.21 -11.57
N ALA A 312 21.44 35.32 -11.38
CA ALA A 312 20.88 36.58 -10.88
C ALA A 312 21.31 37.79 -11.75
N THR A 313 21.08 37.69 -13.05
CA THR A 313 21.17 38.84 -13.96
C THR A 313 19.94 39.75 -13.81
N THR A 314 19.95 40.59 -12.77
CA THR A 314 18.92 41.61 -12.57
C THR A 314 19.21 42.85 -13.41
N THR A 315 18.33 43.12 -14.39
CA THR A 315 18.01 44.50 -14.77
C THR A 315 16.69 44.86 -14.09
N VAL A 316 16.64 46.01 -13.41
CA VAL A 316 15.47 46.47 -12.65
C VAL A 316 15.07 47.84 -13.16
N THR A 317 13.91 47.92 -13.81
CA THR A 317 13.17 49.17 -13.97
C THR A 317 12.28 49.39 -12.73
N PRO A 318 12.24 50.58 -12.14
CA PRO A 318 11.41 50.85 -10.96
C PRO A 318 9.91 50.91 -11.30
N PRO A 319 9.01 50.66 -10.33
CA PRO A 319 7.58 50.87 -10.51
C PRO A 319 7.21 52.37 -10.47
N PRO A 320 6.08 52.78 -11.08
CA PRO A 320 5.55 54.14 -10.95
C PRO A 320 4.89 54.37 -9.59
N GLU A 321 4.80 55.63 -9.17
CA GLU A 321 4.14 56.05 -7.93
C GLU A 321 2.60 56.06 -8.03
N PRO A 322 1.86 55.90 -6.92
CA PRO A 322 0.40 55.81 -6.94
C PRO A 322 -0.31 57.17 -6.86
N GLY A 323 -1.33 57.34 -7.71
CA GLY A 323 -2.46 58.25 -7.48
C GLY A 323 -2.65 59.37 -8.50
N VAL A 324 -3.76 59.29 -9.23
CA VAL A 324 -4.75 60.37 -9.49
C VAL A 324 -5.86 59.77 -10.37
N GLU A 325 -7.08 59.73 -9.85
CA GLU A 325 -8.34 59.51 -10.58
C GLU A 325 -8.70 60.76 -11.43
N PRO A 326 -9.59 60.71 -12.46
CA PRO A 326 -10.87 59.99 -12.41
C PRO A 326 -11.53 59.51 -13.75
N ALA A 327 -12.75 58.99 -13.58
CA ALA A 327 -13.97 59.28 -14.38
C ALA A 327 -14.37 58.43 -15.63
N VAL A 328 -15.50 57.72 -15.45
CA VAL A 328 -16.73 57.76 -16.29
C VAL A 328 -16.87 56.80 -17.49
N GLU A 329 -17.80 55.85 -17.28
CA GLU A 329 -18.62 55.02 -18.22
C GLU A 329 -19.60 55.84 -19.10
N PRO A 330 -20.41 55.29 -20.05
CA PRO A 330 -20.65 53.88 -20.43
C PRO A 330 -20.63 53.61 -21.97
N ASP A 331 -21.14 52.41 -22.36
CA ASP A 331 -21.66 52.01 -23.69
C ASP A 331 -20.64 51.82 -24.84
N ASP A 332 -20.83 50.94 -25.84
CA ASP A 332 -22.08 50.40 -26.42
C ASP A 332 -21.95 48.92 -26.90
N VAL A 333 -23.03 48.33 -27.45
CA VAL A 333 -23.26 46.87 -27.55
C VAL A 333 -23.73 46.38 -28.94
N ARG A 334 -23.04 45.36 -29.51
CA ARG A 334 -23.35 44.59 -30.76
C ARG A 334 -23.14 45.42 -32.07
N ARG A 335 -23.17 44.89 -33.33
CA ARG A 335 -23.69 43.63 -33.94
C ARG A 335 -23.21 43.44 -35.40
N LEU A 336 -23.46 42.26 -35.99
CA LEU A 336 -23.47 41.90 -37.45
C LEU A 336 -22.08 41.86 -38.15
N GLU A 337 -21.74 40.97 -39.09
CA GLU A 337 -22.46 40.32 -40.23
C GLU A 337 -22.65 41.30 -41.43
N THR A 338 -22.48 40.93 -42.71
CA THR A 338 -22.43 39.60 -43.37
C THR A 338 -21.62 39.64 -44.70
N GLU A 339 -21.77 38.60 -45.56
CA GLU A 339 -21.34 38.46 -46.98
C GLU A 339 -19.89 37.97 -47.22
N GLY A 340 -19.62 37.04 -48.16
CA GLY A 340 -20.52 36.36 -49.11
C GLY A 340 -19.99 35.01 -49.66
N TYR A 341 -20.89 34.24 -50.28
CA TYR A 341 -20.75 32.86 -50.77
C TYR A 341 -19.83 32.71 -52.01
N GLU A 342 -19.12 31.58 -52.13
CA GLU A 342 -19.47 30.52 -53.12
C GLU A 342 -18.63 29.23 -52.91
N SER A 343 -19.00 28.12 -53.57
CA SER A 343 -18.48 26.78 -53.24
C SER A 343 -18.46 25.78 -54.42
N THR A 344 -17.37 25.03 -54.59
CA THR A 344 -17.37 23.71 -55.26
C THR A 344 -16.28 22.76 -54.75
N LEU A 345 -16.73 21.70 -54.06
CA LEU A 345 -16.37 20.27 -54.24
C LEU A 345 -14.93 19.73 -54.08
N GLU A 346 -14.91 18.53 -53.48
CA GLU A 346 -13.94 17.42 -53.56
C GLU A 346 -12.51 17.60 -53.00
N GLY A 347 -12.16 16.71 -52.07
CA GLY A 347 -10.80 16.56 -51.54
C GLY A 347 -10.49 15.09 -51.18
N PRO A 348 -9.30 14.57 -51.54
CA PRO A 348 -8.79 13.29 -51.07
C PRO A 348 -8.10 13.43 -49.70
N SER A 349 -7.82 12.31 -49.03
CA SER A 349 -7.27 12.30 -47.67
C SER A 349 -5.76 12.66 -47.60
N PRO A 350 -5.30 13.29 -46.51
CA PRO A 350 -3.88 13.64 -46.32
C PRO A 350 -3.07 12.43 -45.81
N ALA A 351 -2.82 11.47 -46.69
CA ALA A 351 -1.74 10.51 -46.51
C ALA A 351 -0.43 11.11 -47.05
N GLY A 352 0.44 11.64 -46.17
CA GLY A 352 1.79 12.02 -46.59
C GLY A 352 2.46 13.18 -45.83
N PHE A 353 2.96 12.92 -44.62
CA PHE A 353 4.13 13.64 -44.08
C PHE A 353 5.04 12.69 -43.28
N LEU A 354 5.68 11.76 -44.01
CA LEU A 354 6.72 10.88 -43.50
C LEU A 354 7.88 10.80 -44.51
N ARG A 355 8.99 11.50 -44.24
CA ARG A 355 10.39 11.07 -44.52
C ARG A 355 11.41 12.20 -44.29
N GLN A 356 12.68 11.79 -44.23
CA GLN A 356 13.91 12.54 -43.89
C GLN A 356 14.01 12.77 -42.36
N TYR A 357 15.08 12.37 -41.66
CA TYR A 357 16.48 12.13 -42.07
C TYR A 357 16.98 10.68 -41.75
N PRO A 358 18.27 10.30 -41.94
CA PRO A 358 18.62 9.09 -42.69
C PRO A 358 18.80 7.80 -41.88
N GLN A 359 18.85 6.67 -42.60
CA GLN A 359 19.41 5.42 -42.10
C GLN A 359 20.94 5.50 -42.04
N THR A 360 21.52 5.27 -40.86
CA THR A 360 22.94 4.92 -40.70
C THR A 360 23.02 3.44 -40.33
N THR A 361 23.05 2.57 -41.35
CA THR A 361 23.16 1.12 -41.13
C THR A 361 24.57 0.75 -40.68
N LEU A 362 24.80 0.72 -39.37
CA LEU A 362 26.01 0.13 -38.79
C LEU A 362 25.81 -1.38 -38.65
N THR A 363 26.38 -2.12 -39.60
CA THR A 363 26.40 -3.59 -39.58
C THR A 363 27.14 -4.12 -38.36
N LEU A 364 26.57 -5.15 -37.72
CA LEU A 364 27.19 -5.88 -36.61
C LEU A 364 28.56 -6.45 -37.04
N GLY A 365 29.65 -5.84 -36.54
CA GLY A 365 30.96 -6.48 -36.49
C GLY A 365 30.91 -7.63 -35.49
N GLY A 366 31.21 -8.85 -35.94
CA GLY A 366 30.98 -10.05 -35.15
C GLY A 366 31.83 -10.15 -33.89
N ALA A 367 31.23 -10.65 -32.81
CA ALA A 367 31.97 -11.15 -31.66
C ALA A 367 32.73 -12.45 -32.03
N PRO A 368 33.82 -12.73 -31.31
CA PRO A 368 34.13 -14.12 -30.97
C PRO A 368 34.46 -14.32 -29.49
N GLY A 369 33.96 -15.41 -28.91
CA GLY A 369 34.60 -16.06 -27.76
C GLY A 369 34.08 -15.74 -26.36
N PHE A 370 32.91 -16.27 -26.00
CA PHE A 370 32.85 -17.07 -24.77
C PHE A 370 33.17 -18.53 -25.18
N ASP A 371 34.37 -19.03 -24.86
CA ASP A 371 34.68 -20.48 -24.95
C ASP A 371 34.51 -21.07 -23.54
N GLU A 372 33.40 -21.77 -23.30
CA GLU A 372 33.17 -22.47 -22.04
C GLU A 372 34.04 -23.73 -21.98
N ARG A 373 35.26 -23.60 -21.44
CA ARG A 373 36.05 -24.75 -20.96
C ARG A 373 36.17 -24.66 -19.45
N VAL A 374 35.91 -25.75 -18.73
CA VAL A 374 36.77 -26.94 -18.81
C VAL A 374 36.19 -28.17 -19.55
N SER A 375 35.21 -28.05 -20.47
CA SER A 375 35.15 -28.93 -21.67
C SER A 375 34.17 -28.51 -22.81
N ASN A 376 34.35 -27.33 -23.41
CA ASN A 376 33.92 -26.98 -24.78
C ASN A 376 32.47 -27.36 -25.15
N LYS A 377 31.49 -26.60 -24.64
CA LYS A 377 30.12 -26.55 -25.20
C LYS A 377 29.61 -25.11 -25.18
N ASP A 378 28.93 -24.71 -26.24
CA ASP A 378 28.70 -23.30 -26.52
C ASP A 378 27.63 -22.66 -25.62
N PRO A 379 27.78 -21.38 -25.20
CA PRO A 379 26.76 -20.68 -24.41
C PRO A 379 25.53 -20.38 -25.28
N GLN A 380 24.34 -20.68 -24.76
CA GLN A 380 23.10 -20.27 -25.42
C GLN A 380 22.85 -18.76 -25.24
N PRO A 381 22.20 -18.09 -26.23
CA PRO A 381 21.80 -16.69 -26.09
C PRO A 381 20.79 -16.52 -24.96
N ALA A 382 20.69 -15.29 -24.42
CA ALA A 382 19.62 -14.95 -23.51
C ALA A 382 18.26 -15.15 -24.22
N PRO A 383 17.30 -15.86 -23.61
CA PRO A 383 16.08 -16.27 -24.29
C PRO A 383 15.26 -15.07 -24.74
N SER A 384 14.69 -15.16 -25.95
CA SER A 384 13.69 -14.20 -26.41
C SER A 384 12.48 -14.16 -25.46
N SER A 385 11.66 -13.11 -25.49
CA SER A 385 10.48 -13.01 -24.59
C SER A 385 9.57 -14.24 -24.68
N ARG A 386 9.32 -14.76 -25.89
CA ARG A 386 8.56 -16.00 -26.13
C ARG A 386 9.24 -17.28 -25.63
N GLU A 387 10.57 -17.27 -25.52
CA GLU A 387 11.38 -18.40 -25.09
C GLU A 387 11.53 -18.45 -23.56
N CYS A 388 11.47 -17.30 -22.89
CA CYS A 388 11.19 -17.22 -21.46
C CYS A 388 9.81 -17.81 -21.14
N CYS A 389 8.78 -17.49 -21.95
CA CYS A 389 7.45 -18.10 -21.79
C CYS A 389 7.46 -19.64 -21.92
N ARG A 390 8.31 -20.22 -22.80
CA ARG A 390 8.37 -21.69 -22.97
C ARG A 390 8.65 -22.45 -21.68
N GLN A 391 9.42 -21.88 -20.76
CA GLN A 391 9.72 -22.50 -19.47
C GLN A 391 8.51 -22.43 -18.50
N HIS A 392 7.72 -21.36 -18.57
CA HIS A 392 6.54 -21.15 -17.72
C HIS A 392 5.23 -21.74 -18.30
N LEU A 393 5.22 -22.12 -19.58
CA LEU A 393 4.13 -22.88 -20.21
C LEU A 393 3.96 -24.30 -19.64
N GLN A 394 4.98 -24.85 -18.97
CA GLN A 394 4.99 -26.22 -18.50
C GLN A 394 4.24 -26.40 -17.17
N LEU A 395 2.96 -26.79 -17.25
CA LEU A 395 2.09 -27.02 -16.09
C LEU A 395 2.50 -28.17 -15.14
N TRP A 396 3.39 -29.07 -15.54
CA TRP A 396 3.95 -30.12 -14.69
C TRP A 396 5.34 -30.56 -15.19
N PRO A 397 6.27 -30.95 -14.30
CA PRO A 397 7.65 -31.27 -14.68
C PRO A 397 7.74 -32.45 -15.67
N PRO A 398 8.82 -32.54 -16.47
CA PRO A 398 8.97 -33.58 -17.48
C PRO A 398 9.35 -34.91 -16.82
N GLY A 399 8.62 -35.98 -17.16
CA GLY A 399 8.81 -37.32 -16.58
C GLY A 399 7.54 -37.83 -15.90
N ASN A 400 7.14 -39.06 -16.25
CA ASN A 400 5.86 -39.66 -15.84
C ASN A 400 4.63 -38.78 -16.17
N ASP A 401 4.69 -38.07 -17.30
CA ASP A 401 3.74 -37.04 -17.73
C ASP A 401 2.25 -37.42 -17.62
N HIS A 402 1.91 -38.70 -17.76
CA HIS A 402 0.52 -39.17 -17.63
C HIS A 402 -0.01 -39.06 -16.19
N GLU A 403 0.81 -39.38 -15.19
CA GLU A 403 0.39 -39.35 -13.78
C GLU A 403 0.27 -37.92 -13.24
N GLU A 404 1.22 -37.04 -13.60
CA GLU A 404 1.17 -35.62 -13.23
C GLU A 404 0.09 -34.86 -14.04
N MET A 405 -0.17 -35.20 -15.31
CA MET A 405 -1.33 -34.70 -16.05
C MET A 405 -2.63 -35.06 -15.32
N LEU A 406 -2.80 -36.34 -14.94
CA LEU A 406 -3.99 -36.79 -14.21
C LEU A 406 -4.08 -36.15 -12.82
N ARG A 407 -2.96 -35.80 -12.18
CA ARG A 407 -2.93 -35.05 -10.92
C ARG A 407 -3.46 -33.64 -11.12
N VAL A 408 -2.97 -32.90 -12.13
CA VAL A 408 -3.48 -31.56 -12.46
C VAL A 408 -4.95 -31.63 -12.86
N ARG A 409 -5.37 -32.61 -13.68
CA ARG A 409 -6.78 -32.80 -14.05
C ARG A 409 -7.68 -32.98 -12.81
N ARG A 410 -7.28 -33.79 -11.82
CA ARG A 410 -8.02 -33.96 -10.55
C ARG A 410 -8.08 -32.70 -9.68
N VAL A 411 -7.17 -31.73 -9.85
CA VAL A 411 -7.28 -30.41 -9.20
C VAL A 411 -8.29 -29.54 -9.94
N LEU A 412 -8.27 -29.57 -11.28
CA LEU A 412 -9.19 -28.84 -12.14
C LEU A 412 -10.64 -29.33 -12.00
N GLU A 413 -10.87 -30.64 -11.94
CA GLU A 413 -12.19 -31.26 -11.73
C GLU A 413 -12.82 -30.79 -10.41
N ARG A 414 -12.04 -30.76 -9.32
CA ARG A 414 -12.48 -30.21 -8.02
C ARG A 414 -12.72 -28.70 -8.03
N TYR A 415 -12.01 -27.93 -8.85
CA TYR A 415 -12.33 -26.51 -9.05
C TYR A 415 -13.74 -26.32 -9.66
N PHE A 416 -14.12 -27.15 -10.64
CA PHE A 416 -15.47 -27.11 -11.23
C PHE A 416 -16.56 -27.60 -10.27
N GLU A 417 -16.25 -28.53 -9.37
CA GLU A 417 -17.20 -28.99 -8.35
C GLU A 417 -17.41 -27.97 -7.21
N HIS A 418 -16.36 -27.23 -6.81
CA HIS A 418 -16.41 -26.43 -5.56
C HIS A 418 -16.28 -24.91 -5.73
N LEU A 419 -15.64 -24.38 -6.79
CA LEU A 419 -15.38 -22.93 -6.95
C LEU A 419 -16.12 -22.29 -8.13
N ASN A 420 -16.15 -22.94 -9.31
CA ASN A 420 -16.93 -22.44 -10.45
C ASN A 420 -18.44 -22.24 -10.15
N PRO A 421 -19.09 -23.00 -9.24
CA PRO A 421 -20.47 -22.73 -8.79
C PRO A 421 -20.69 -21.36 -8.14
N TYR A 422 -19.62 -20.69 -7.69
CA TYR A 422 -19.69 -19.34 -7.09
C TYR A 422 -19.14 -18.27 -8.02
N TYR A 423 -17.97 -18.54 -8.62
CA TYR A 423 -17.29 -17.65 -9.55
C TYR A 423 -17.51 -18.17 -10.97
N PHE A 424 -18.76 -18.03 -11.43
CA PHE A 424 -19.32 -18.72 -12.61
C PHE A 424 -18.86 -18.10 -13.95
N CYS A 425 -17.55 -17.98 -14.13
CA CYS A 425 -16.92 -17.39 -15.32
C CYS A 425 -16.39 -18.43 -16.32
N LEU A 426 -16.25 -19.71 -15.95
CA LEU A 426 -15.78 -20.78 -16.84
C LEU A 426 -16.90 -21.77 -17.19
N ILE A 427 -16.77 -22.40 -18.37
CA ILE A 427 -17.64 -23.51 -18.82
C ILE A 427 -16.79 -24.79 -18.84
N GLU A 428 -17.18 -25.77 -18.05
CA GLU A 428 -16.42 -27.02 -17.79
C GLU A 428 -16.03 -27.75 -19.08
N VAL A 429 -16.99 -27.97 -19.98
CA VAL A 429 -16.79 -28.68 -21.26
C VAL A 429 -15.82 -27.94 -22.19
N GLN A 430 -15.93 -26.60 -22.27
CA GLN A 430 -15.03 -25.77 -23.08
C GLN A 430 -13.60 -25.79 -22.52
N PHE A 431 -13.48 -25.65 -21.20
CA PHE A 431 -12.19 -25.60 -20.51
C PHE A 431 -11.44 -26.93 -20.62
N PHE A 432 -12.11 -28.08 -20.45
CA PHE A 432 -11.45 -29.38 -20.63
C PHE A 432 -11.14 -29.69 -22.10
N ALA A 433 -11.93 -29.22 -23.07
CA ALA A 433 -11.55 -29.27 -24.48
C ALA A 433 -10.26 -28.47 -24.77
N GLN A 434 -10.11 -27.29 -24.16
CA GLN A 434 -8.86 -26.50 -24.24
C GLN A 434 -7.70 -27.20 -23.51
N PHE A 435 -7.93 -27.85 -22.37
CA PHE A 435 -6.91 -28.64 -21.65
C PHE A 435 -6.41 -29.84 -22.47
N ASP A 436 -7.33 -30.53 -23.14
CA ASP A 436 -7.04 -31.68 -24.00
C ASP A 436 -6.48 -31.24 -25.38
N GLU A 437 -6.62 -29.97 -25.77
CA GLU A 437 -5.88 -29.34 -26.90
C GLU A 437 -4.46 -28.94 -26.49
N TYR A 438 -4.30 -28.24 -25.37
CA TYR A 438 -2.99 -27.89 -24.79
C TYR A 438 -2.09 -29.12 -24.68
N GLN A 439 -2.60 -30.27 -24.22
CA GLN A 439 -1.83 -31.53 -24.17
C GLN A 439 -1.28 -31.99 -25.53
N ARG A 440 -1.97 -31.68 -26.64
CA ARG A 440 -1.53 -32.03 -28.00
C ARG A 440 -0.49 -31.04 -28.54
N ILE A 441 -0.61 -29.75 -28.21
CA ILE A 441 0.29 -28.69 -28.72
C ILE A 441 1.47 -28.35 -27.81
N ARG A 442 1.47 -28.73 -26.52
CA ARG A 442 2.52 -28.39 -25.52
C ARG A 442 3.95 -28.71 -25.96
N ASN A 443 4.13 -29.74 -26.78
CA ASN A 443 5.44 -30.19 -27.27
C ASN A 443 5.82 -29.58 -28.64
N GLY A 444 5.01 -28.66 -29.18
CA GLY A 444 5.25 -27.96 -30.45
C GLY A 444 5.99 -26.63 -30.30
N ASP A 445 6.50 -26.10 -31.41
CA ASP A 445 7.29 -24.86 -31.40
C ASP A 445 6.45 -23.56 -31.39
N ASP A 446 5.19 -23.60 -31.80
CA ASP A 446 4.36 -22.40 -31.92
C ASP A 446 3.63 -22.07 -30.61
N VAL A 447 3.78 -20.84 -30.14
CA VAL A 447 3.20 -20.33 -28.89
C VAL A 447 2.28 -19.18 -29.23
N SER A 448 0.98 -19.44 -29.18
CA SER A 448 -0.06 -18.41 -29.35
C SER A 448 -0.35 -17.69 -28.04
N ASP A 449 -0.88 -16.46 -28.15
CA ASP A 449 -1.34 -15.67 -27.01
C ASP A 449 -2.45 -16.43 -26.25
N ASP A 450 -3.36 -17.11 -26.96
CA ASP A 450 -4.40 -18.00 -26.42
C ASP A 450 -3.81 -19.12 -25.53
N THR A 451 -2.67 -19.69 -25.92
CA THR A 451 -1.99 -20.75 -25.15
C THR A 451 -1.41 -20.19 -23.86
N LEU A 452 -0.81 -18.99 -23.90
CA LEU A 452 -0.30 -18.29 -22.72
C LEU A 452 -1.43 -17.97 -21.73
N GLN A 453 -2.55 -17.47 -22.24
CA GLN A 453 -3.74 -17.17 -21.44
C GLN A 453 -4.36 -18.42 -20.82
N PHE A 454 -4.49 -19.52 -21.58
CA PHE A 454 -5.02 -20.77 -21.06
C PHE A 454 -4.12 -21.37 -19.96
N VAL A 455 -2.79 -21.34 -20.13
CA VAL A 455 -1.87 -21.81 -19.09
C VAL A 455 -1.88 -20.86 -17.87
N ALA A 456 -1.98 -19.54 -18.07
CA ALA A 456 -2.20 -18.60 -16.98
C ALA A 456 -3.48 -18.90 -16.20
N LEU A 457 -4.59 -19.20 -16.90
CA LEU A 457 -5.87 -19.58 -16.30
C LEU A 457 -5.76 -20.86 -15.46
N VAL A 458 -5.04 -21.88 -15.94
CA VAL A 458 -4.77 -23.10 -15.16
C VAL A 458 -3.93 -22.78 -13.91
N TRP A 459 -2.85 -22.00 -14.03
CA TRP A 459 -2.07 -21.57 -12.87
C TRP A 459 -2.92 -20.75 -11.86
N SER A 460 -3.85 -19.89 -12.33
CA SER A 460 -4.82 -19.19 -11.46
C SER A 460 -5.70 -20.16 -10.67
N ILE A 461 -6.13 -21.26 -11.29
CA ILE A 461 -6.93 -22.30 -10.61
C ILE A 461 -6.06 -23.06 -9.60
N LEU A 462 -4.85 -23.47 -9.98
CA LEU A 462 -3.91 -24.18 -9.10
C LEU A 462 -3.59 -23.35 -7.84
N ALA A 463 -3.30 -22.06 -7.99
CA ALA A 463 -3.11 -21.12 -6.88
C ALA A 463 -4.28 -21.13 -5.90
N HIS A 464 -5.51 -21.04 -6.42
CA HIS A 464 -6.73 -21.00 -5.62
C HIS A 464 -7.00 -22.34 -4.90
N MET A 465 -6.75 -23.46 -5.57
CA MET A 465 -6.91 -24.79 -4.96
C MET A 465 -5.84 -25.05 -3.88
N HIS A 466 -4.59 -24.67 -4.12
CA HIS A 466 -3.51 -24.75 -3.11
C HIS A 466 -3.79 -23.84 -1.89
N ALA A 467 -4.39 -22.66 -2.07
CA ALA A 467 -4.83 -21.80 -0.96
C ALA A 467 -5.90 -22.45 -0.05
N LEU A 468 -6.71 -23.35 -0.60
CA LEU A 468 -7.79 -24.04 0.12
C LEU A 468 -7.42 -25.44 0.61
N GLU A 469 -6.38 -26.04 0.04
CA GLU A 469 -5.87 -27.35 0.43
C GLU A 469 -4.75 -27.30 1.47
N ASP A 470 -4.30 -26.12 1.90
CA ASP A 470 -3.25 -25.92 2.91
C ASP A 470 -3.39 -26.85 4.13
N ASN A 471 -2.35 -27.66 4.34
CA ASN A 471 -2.20 -28.52 5.51
C ASN A 471 -1.07 -28.06 6.44
N ASP A 472 -0.23 -27.12 6.00
CA ASP A 472 1.06 -26.90 6.62
C ASP A 472 0.96 -25.87 7.76
N LYS A 473 1.55 -26.24 8.89
CA LYS A 473 1.69 -25.39 10.07
C LYS A 473 2.90 -24.45 9.96
N LYS A 474 3.67 -24.53 8.85
CA LYS A 474 4.94 -23.81 8.63
C LYS A 474 5.10 -23.13 7.26
N SER A 475 4.15 -23.29 6.33
CA SER A 475 4.30 -22.77 4.95
C SER A 475 4.28 -21.23 4.89
N ALA A 476 4.61 -20.70 3.71
CA ALA A 476 4.91 -19.31 3.41
C ALA A 476 3.75 -18.33 3.69
N LEU A 477 4.05 -17.03 3.54
CA LEU A 477 3.15 -15.92 3.87
C LEU A 477 1.73 -16.07 3.27
N HIS A 478 1.65 -16.62 2.06
CA HIS A 478 0.42 -16.95 1.34
C HIS A 478 0.58 -18.32 0.65
N PRO A 479 -0.30 -19.32 0.85
CA PRO A 479 -0.24 -20.57 0.09
C PRO A 479 -0.70 -20.38 -1.37
N GLY A 480 -0.16 -21.18 -2.30
CA GLY A 480 -0.42 -21.04 -3.74
C GLY A 480 0.17 -19.78 -4.39
N TRP A 481 1.07 -19.08 -3.70
CA TRP A 481 1.60 -17.79 -4.16
C TRP A 481 2.48 -17.89 -5.40
N ASP A 482 3.31 -18.93 -5.50
CA ASP A 482 4.20 -19.12 -6.65
C ASP A 482 3.39 -19.43 -7.93
N ASP A 483 2.32 -20.23 -7.81
CA ASP A 483 1.35 -20.47 -8.89
C ASP A 483 0.68 -19.14 -9.33
N TYR A 484 0.30 -18.28 -8.38
CA TYR A 484 -0.26 -16.95 -8.65
C TYR A 484 0.75 -16.01 -9.34
N LEU A 485 2.03 -16.08 -8.98
CA LEU A 485 3.09 -15.33 -9.66
C LEU A 485 3.31 -15.85 -11.09
N HIS A 486 3.31 -17.16 -11.32
CA HIS A 486 3.38 -17.75 -12.66
C HIS A 486 2.22 -17.28 -13.54
N ALA A 487 0.98 -17.35 -13.03
CA ALA A 487 -0.20 -16.85 -13.72
C ALA A 487 -0.08 -15.35 -14.04
N THR A 488 0.40 -14.55 -13.08
CA THR A 488 0.56 -13.09 -13.24
C THR A 488 1.65 -12.73 -14.25
N HIS A 489 2.75 -13.49 -14.28
CA HIS A 489 3.82 -13.29 -15.25
C HIS A 489 3.35 -13.59 -16.69
N LEU A 490 2.70 -14.74 -16.91
CA LEU A 490 2.18 -15.12 -18.23
C LEU A 490 1.12 -14.14 -18.74
N LEU A 491 0.18 -13.74 -17.87
CA LEU A 491 -0.88 -12.78 -18.20
C LEU A 491 -0.33 -11.38 -18.49
N GLY A 492 0.80 -11.03 -17.87
CA GLY A 492 1.52 -9.77 -18.11
C GLY A 492 1.78 -9.53 -19.60
N HIS A 493 2.27 -10.53 -20.33
CA HIS A 493 2.62 -10.40 -21.75
C HIS A 493 1.43 -10.04 -22.64
N THR A 494 0.23 -10.60 -22.40
CA THR A 494 -0.96 -10.27 -23.18
C THR A 494 -1.52 -8.90 -22.82
N MET A 495 -1.39 -8.49 -21.54
CA MET A 495 -1.83 -7.17 -21.07
C MET A 495 -0.88 -6.04 -21.47
N GLU A 496 0.43 -6.28 -21.54
CA GLU A 496 1.48 -5.34 -21.95
C GLU A 496 1.40 -4.91 -23.42
N LEU A 497 0.79 -5.74 -24.27
CA LEU A 497 0.48 -5.41 -25.67
C LEU A 497 -0.92 -4.81 -25.86
N GLY A 498 -1.77 -4.88 -24.83
CA GLY A 498 -3.16 -4.42 -24.91
C GLY A 498 -4.11 -5.39 -25.59
N HIS A 499 -3.68 -6.62 -25.82
CA HIS A 499 -4.46 -7.70 -26.44
C HIS A 499 -5.39 -8.40 -25.41
N GLY A 500 -5.82 -7.67 -24.38
CA GLY A 500 -6.70 -8.20 -23.34
C GLY A 500 -8.09 -8.52 -23.90
N ASP A 501 -8.61 -9.69 -23.54
CA ASP A 501 -9.80 -10.31 -24.11
C ASP A 501 -10.75 -10.87 -23.02
N LEU A 502 -11.63 -11.82 -23.38
CA LEU A 502 -12.51 -12.52 -22.45
C LEU A 502 -11.75 -13.49 -21.51
N ALA A 503 -10.76 -14.23 -22.01
CA ALA A 503 -9.90 -15.11 -21.20
C ALA A 503 -9.06 -14.31 -20.21
N THR A 504 -8.55 -13.15 -20.61
CA THR A 504 -7.86 -12.19 -19.73
C THR A 504 -8.76 -11.75 -18.57
N ILE A 505 -10.05 -11.48 -18.83
CA ILE A 505 -11.02 -11.15 -17.78
C ILE A 505 -11.26 -12.36 -16.86
N GLN A 506 -11.36 -13.58 -17.39
CA GLN A 506 -11.49 -14.81 -16.61
C GLN A 506 -10.29 -14.99 -15.66
N CYS A 507 -9.05 -14.86 -16.14
CA CYS A 507 -7.86 -14.90 -15.29
C CYS A 507 -7.91 -13.83 -14.18
N LEU A 508 -8.24 -12.57 -14.52
CA LEU A 508 -8.30 -11.49 -13.53
C LEU A 508 -9.41 -11.68 -12.47
N ILE A 509 -10.54 -12.32 -12.80
CA ILE A 509 -11.54 -12.78 -11.83
C ILE A 509 -10.90 -13.78 -10.86
N LEU A 510 -10.25 -14.83 -11.38
CA LEU A 510 -9.66 -15.88 -10.54
C LEU A 510 -8.52 -15.35 -9.65
N HIS A 511 -7.70 -14.42 -10.15
CA HIS A 511 -6.67 -13.72 -9.38
C HIS A 511 -7.27 -12.91 -8.23
N ALA A 512 -8.32 -12.12 -8.50
CA ALA A 512 -8.99 -11.35 -7.46
C ALA A 512 -9.60 -12.28 -6.39
N CYS A 513 -10.26 -13.36 -6.79
CA CYS A 513 -10.83 -14.34 -5.87
C CYS A 513 -9.74 -15.13 -5.11
N TYR A 514 -8.59 -15.43 -5.71
CA TYR A 514 -7.44 -16.04 -5.01
C TYR A 514 -6.95 -15.12 -3.88
N LEU A 515 -6.77 -13.83 -4.15
CA LEU A 515 -6.29 -12.86 -3.17
C LEU A 515 -7.26 -12.68 -1.99
N LEU A 516 -8.58 -12.80 -2.20
CA LEU A 516 -9.56 -12.86 -1.10
C LEU A 516 -9.40 -14.13 -0.24
N THR A 517 -9.14 -15.28 -0.87
CA THR A 517 -9.07 -16.58 -0.19
C THR A 517 -7.77 -16.74 0.60
N ALA A 518 -6.63 -16.35 0.01
CA ALA A 518 -5.29 -16.64 0.52
C ALA A 518 -4.90 -15.85 1.78
N SER A 519 -5.35 -14.59 1.92
CA SER A 519 -5.11 -13.76 3.12
C SER A 519 -6.02 -12.54 3.18
N VAL A 520 -6.52 -12.22 4.38
CA VAL A 520 -7.32 -11.02 4.65
C VAL A 520 -6.53 -9.76 4.28
N SER A 521 -5.24 -9.74 4.60
CA SER A 521 -4.36 -8.60 4.32
C SER A 521 -4.14 -8.32 2.82
N GLN A 522 -4.58 -9.21 1.92
CA GLN A 522 -4.48 -9.03 0.46
C GLN A 522 -5.76 -8.49 -0.21
N HIS A 523 -6.81 -8.17 0.55
CA HIS A 523 -8.06 -7.61 0.01
C HIS A 523 -7.85 -6.35 -0.86
N LYS A 524 -6.93 -5.44 -0.46
CA LYS A 524 -6.60 -4.21 -1.24
C LYS A 524 -5.91 -4.53 -2.58
N ALA A 525 -5.13 -5.62 -2.64
CA ALA A 525 -4.56 -6.12 -3.88
C ALA A 525 -5.64 -6.75 -4.77
N ALA A 526 -6.58 -7.50 -4.19
CA ALA A 526 -7.71 -8.09 -4.90
C ALA A 526 -8.57 -7.02 -5.62
N TYR A 527 -8.87 -5.91 -4.94
CA TYR A 527 -9.55 -4.75 -5.54
C TYR A 527 -8.74 -4.13 -6.71
N SER A 528 -7.42 -4.04 -6.54
CA SER A 528 -6.52 -3.47 -7.56
C SER A 528 -6.43 -4.33 -8.82
N VAL A 529 -6.41 -5.67 -8.67
CA VAL A 529 -6.50 -6.64 -9.77
C VAL A 529 -7.86 -6.54 -10.46
N LEU A 530 -8.94 -6.55 -9.69
CA LEU A 530 -10.31 -6.53 -10.22
C LEU A 530 -10.61 -5.24 -11.00
N ALA A 531 -10.04 -4.10 -10.58
CA ALA A 531 -10.13 -2.85 -11.33
C ALA A 531 -9.54 -2.96 -12.75
N GLN A 532 -8.63 -3.91 -13.01
CA GLN A 532 -8.18 -4.23 -14.37
C GLN A 532 -9.24 -4.99 -15.17
N ALA A 533 -9.90 -5.98 -14.57
CA ALA A 533 -10.99 -6.74 -15.19
C ALA A 533 -12.19 -5.85 -15.55
N VAL A 534 -12.56 -4.93 -14.67
CA VAL A 534 -13.64 -3.96 -14.90
C VAL A 534 -13.29 -3.00 -16.05
N ARG A 535 -12.07 -2.43 -16.05
CA ARG A 535 -11.61 -1.59 -17.16
C ARG A 535 -11.60 -2.34 -18.50
N LEU A 536 -11.14 -3.59 -18.50
CA LEU A 536 -11.09 -4.41 -19.70
C LEU A 536 -12.51 -4.77 -20.21
N SER A 537 -13.45 -5.03 -19.29
CA SER A 537 -14.88 -5.24 -19.60
C SER A 537 -15.53 -4.00 -20.26
N TYR A 538 -15.07 -2.80 -19.92
CA TYR A 538 -15.42 -1.59 -20.67
C TYR A 538 -14.72 -1.54 -22.04
N GLN A 539 -13.41 -1.77 -22.09
CA GLN A 539 -12.61 -1.67 -23.33
C GLN A 539 -13.05 -2.63 -24.44
N ILE A 540 -13.43 -3.87 -24.13
CA ILE A 540 -13.85 -4.87 -25.14
C ILE A 540 -15.38 -4.88 -25.42
N GLY A 541 -16.14 -3.94 -24.87
CA GLY A 541 -17.60 -3.89 -25.05
C GLY A 541 -18.39 -4.97 -24.29
N LEU A 542 -17.79 -5.67 -23.33
CA LEU A 542 -18.45 -6.75 -22.59
C LEU A 542 -19.66 -6.27 -21.76
N HIS A 543 -19.73 -4.99 -21.44
CA HIS A 543 -20.84 -4.33 -20.75
C HIS A 543 -22.06 -4.02 -21.65
N ASN A 544 -21.99 -4.25 -22.97
CA ASN A 544 -23.01 -3.84 -23.93
C ASN A 544 -23.26 -4.93 -24.99
N GLN A 545 -24.15 -5.87 -24.68
CA GLN A 545 -24.47 -7.05 -25.50
C GLN A 545 -24.83 -6.75 -26.97
N PRO A 546 -25.61 -5.69 -27.31
CA PRO A 546 -25.83 -5.29 -28.70
C PRO A 546 -24.57 -4.86 -29.49
N SER A 547 -23.41 -4.67 -28.85
CA SER A 547 -22.15 -4.45 -29.56
C SER A 547 -21.47 -5.75 -30.02
N TRP A 548 -21.86 -6.92 -29.48
CA TRP A 548 -21.25 -8.20 -29.80
C TRP A 548 -21.66 -8.65 -31.20
N ARG A 549 -20.71 -8.66 -32.15
CA ARG A 549 -20.94 -9.04 -33.54
C ARG A 549 -20.60 -10.51 -33.76
N MET A 550 -21.41 -11.20 -34.55
CA MET A 550 -21.17 -12.57 -35.04
C MET A 550 -21.04 -13.67 -33.96
N CYS A 551 -21.40 -13.40 -32.70
CA CYS A 551 -21.38 -14.42 -31.65
C CYS A 551 -22.49 -15.47 -31.84
N SER A 552 -22.13 -16.74 -31.68
CA SER A 552 -23.05 -17.85 -31.49
C SER A 552 -23.87 -17.72 -30.18
N PRO A 553 -24.95 -18.51 -30.01
CA PRO A 553 -25.66 -18.61 -28.74
C PRO A 553 -24.73 -19.02 -27.58
N PHE A 554 -23.79 -19.94 -27.85
CA PHE A 554 -22.80 -20.40 -26.87
C PHE A 554 -21.85 -19.28 -26.43
N GLU A 555 -21.22 -18.55 -27.36
CA GLU A 555 -20.33 -17.43 -27.01
C GLU A 555 -21.05 -16.30 -26.29
N THR A 556 -22.31 -16.03 -26.68
CA THR A 556 -23.17 -15.04 -26.02
C THR A 556 -23.39 -15.43 -24.55
N HIS A 557 -23.70 -16.70 -24.30
CA HIS A 557 -23.85 -17.27 -22.95
C HIS A 557 -22.54 -17.19 -22.14
N THR A 558 -21.38 -17.51 -22.73
CA THR A 558 -20.07 -17.36 -22.08
C THR A 558 -19.78 -15.91 -21.70
N ARG A 559 -20.06 -14.95 -22.60
CA ARG A 559 -19.87 -13.51 -22.34
C ARG A 559 -20.77 -13.02 -21.20
N GLN A 560 -22.05 -13.42 -21.19
CA GLN A 560 -22.98 -13.10 -20.09
C GLN A 560 -22.51 -13.66 -18.74
N ARG A 561 -22.04 -14.91 -18.70
CA ARG A 561 -21.48 -15.57 -17.51
C ARG A 561 -20.28 -14.82 -16.94
N VAL A 562 -19.30 -14.49 -17.79
CA VAL A 562 -18.09 -13.73 -17.38
C VAL A 562 -18.47 -12.34 -16.89
N PHE A 563 -19.31 -11.62 -17.63
CA PHE A 563 -19.76 -10.27 -17.27
C PHE A 563 -20.44 -10.21 -15.90
N TRP A 564 -21.46 -11.05 -15.69
CA TRP A 564 -22.20 -11.05 -14.42
C TRP A 564 -21.38 -11.62 -13.26
N THR A 565 -20.37 -12.46 -13.52
CA THR A 565 -19.41 -12.86 -12.49
C THR A 565 -18.54 -11.67 -12.06
N VAL A 566 -17.89 -10.95 -12.99
CA VAL A 566 -17.05 -9.79 -12.63
C VAL A 566 -17.86 -8.66 -11.98
N TYR A 567 -19.12 -8.45 -12.39
CA TYR A 567 -20.06 -7.50 -11.76
C TYR A 567 -20.33 -7.80 -10.26
N ASN A 568 -20.49 -9.07 -9.90
CA ASN A 568 -20.75 -9.49 -8.53
C ASN A 568 -19.48 -9.51 -7.67
N VAL A 569 -18.34 -9.92 -8.25
CA VAL A 569 -17.05 -9.82 -7.55
C VAL A 569 -16.70 -8.36 -7.28
N ASP A 570 -16.99 -7.42 -8.21
CA ASP A 570 -16.80 -5.96 -8.03
C ASP A 570 -17.46 -5.45 -6.74
N ARG A 571 -18.77 -5.70 -6.59
CA ARG A 571 -19.52 -5.30 -5.37
C ARG A 571 -19.07 -6.06 -4.13
N THR A 572 -18.72 -7.34 -4.25
CA THR A 572 -18.25 -8.15 -3.12
C THR A 572 -16.92 -7.62 -2.57
N ILE A 573 -15.94 -7.34 -3.42
CA ILE A 573 -14.63 -6.81 -2.98
C ILE A 573 -14.76 -5.37 -2.49
N ALA A 574 -15.55 -4.53 -3.17
CA ALA A 574 -15.86 -3.17 -2.72
C ALA A 574 -16.45 -3.15 -1.30
N GLN A 575 -17.45 -4.00 -1.04
CA GLN A 575 -18.09 -4.15 0.27
C GLN A 575 -17.14 -4.69 1.35
N ILE A 576 -16.24 -5.63 1.01
CA ILE A 576 -15.22 -6.16 1.94
C ILE A 576 -14.16 -5.10 2.29
N CYS A 577 -13.65 -4.39 1.28
CA CYS A 577 -12.59 -3.38 1.43
C CYS A 577 -13.09 -2.03 2.00
N LEU A 578 -14.41 -1.86 2.11
CA LEU A 578 -15.09 -0.61 2.43
C LEU A 578 -14.77 0.54 1.44
N VAL A 579 -14.74 0.25 0.13
CA VAL A 579 -14.46 1.20 -0.95
C VAL A 579 -15.59 1.19 -2.00
N PRO A 580 -15.72 2.22 -2.87
CA PRO A 580 -16.72 2.21 -3.94
C PRO A 580 -16.55 1.05 -4.93
N TYR A 581 -17.65 0.52 -5.44
CA TYR A 581 -17.65 -0.41 -6.56
C TYR A 581 -17.43 0.33 -7.91
N LEU A 582 -17.02 -0.39 -8.95
CA LEU A 582 -16.48 0.18 -10.19
C LEU A 582 -17.42 0.09 -11.41
N PHE A 583 -18.33 -0.89 -11.45
CA PHE A 583 -19.37 -0.94 -12.49
C PHE A 583 -20.50 0.04 -12.21
N ARG A 584 -20.78 0.94 -13.16
CA ARG A 584 -21.91 1.87 -13.07
C ARG A 584 -23.13 1.22 -13.75
N ASP A 585 -24.19 0.91 -12.99
CA ASP A 585 -25.38 0.22 -13.52
C ASP A 585 -26.03 0.94 -14.73
N SER A 586 -25.85 2.25 -14.87
CA SER A 586 -26.31 3.05 -16.03
C SER A 586 -25.61 2.72 -17.36
N GLU A 587 -24.46 2.04 -17.31
CA GLU A 587 -23.66 1.66 -18.48
C GLU A 587 -23.89 0.18 -18.87
N ILE A 588 -24.75 -0.55 -18.15
CA ILE A 588 -24.89 -2.00 -18.29
C ILE A 588 -26.09 -2.34 -19.19
N ASN A 589 -25.80 -3.02 -20.29
CA ASN A 589 -26.80 -3.50 -21.25
C ASN A 589 -26.47 -4.95 -21.65
N VAL A 590 -26.63 -5.88 -20.71
CA VAL A 590 -26.32 -7.32 -20.86
C VAL A 590 -27.45 -8.12 -20.24
N ASP A 591 -27.94 -9.16 -20.91
CA ASP A 591 -28.97 -10.04 -20.35
C ASP A 591 -28.37 -11.03 -19.33
N LEU A 592 -29.21 -11.60 -18.47
CA LEU A 592 -28.78 -12.67 -17.57
C LEU A 592 -28.65 -14.00 -18.35
N PRO A 593 -27.62 -14.82 -18.09
CA PRO A 593 -27.41 -16.08 -18.81
C PRO A 593 -28.52 -17.10 -18.50
N LEU A 594 -28.95 -17.88 -19.50
CA LEU A 594 -30.02 -18.88 -19.34
C LEU A 594 -29.69 -19.91 -18.25
N ARG A 595 -30.71 -20.37 -17.52
CA ARG A 595 -30.59 -21.33 -16.41
C ARG A 595 -30.50 -22.77 -16.91
N VAL A 596 -29.55 -23.05 -17.80
CA VAL A 596 -29.26 -24.37 -18.38
C VAL A 596 -28.31 -25.21 -17.50
N ASP A 597 -28.36 -26.53 -17.62
CA ASP A 597 -27.37 -27.42 -16.98
C ASP A 597 -26.06 -27.46 -17.80
N ASP A 598 -24.95 -27.07 -17.17
CA ASP A 598 -23.60 -27.07 -17.75
C ASP A 598 -23.15 -28.41 -18.34
N LYS A 599 -23.65 -29.55 -17.84
CA LYS A 599 -23.34 -30.90 -18.35
C LYS A 599 -23.99 -31.20 -19.71
N LEU A 600 -24.91 -30.36 -20.15
CA LEU A 600 -25.56 -30.44 -21.46
C LEU A 600 -24.97 -29.46 -22.48
N LEU A 601 -24.13 -28.51 -22.03
CA LEU A 601 -23.45 -27.56 -22.93
C LEU A 601 -22.40 -28.25 -23.81
N GLY A 602 -22.22 -27.76 -25.03
CA GLY A 602 -21.28 -28.32 -26.00
C GLY A 602 -21.72 -29.64 -26.65
N THR A 603 -22.95 -30.11 -26.38
CA THR A 603 -23.52 -31.32 -27.03
C THR A 603 -24.27 -31.01 -28.34
N SER A 604 -24.53 -29.73 -28.61
CA SER A 604 -25.23 -29.19 -29.79
C SER A 604 -24.73 -27.78 -30.08
N GLU A 605 -25.04 -27.24 -31.27
CA GLU A 605 -24.87 -25.81 -31.58
C GLU A 605 -25.94 -24.93 -30.88
N GLU A 606 -27.08 -25.53 -30.53
CA GLU A 606 -28.16 -24.89 -29.78
C GLU A 606 -27.94 -25.00 -28.26
N LEU A 607 -28.43 -24.02 -27.49
CA LEU A 607 -28.40 -24.08 -26.03
C LEU A 607 -29.49 -25.04 -25.50
N PRO A 608 -29.22 -25.81 -24.42
CA PRO A 608 -30.22 -26.67 -23.78
C PRO A 608 -31.45 -25.90 -23.25
N GLU A 609 -32.54 -26.61 -22.99
CA GLU A 609 -33.69 -26.06 -22.24
C GLU A 609 -33.29 -25.62 -20.82
N GLU A 610 -33.99 -24.63 -20.27
CA GLU A 610 -33.73 -24.16 -18.90
C GLU A 610 -34.15 -25.19 -17.84
N SER A 611 -33.22 -25.54 -16.96
CA SER A 611 -33.41 -26.39 -15.79
C SER A 611 -32.90 -25.67 -14.52
N PRO A 612 -33.71 -24.73 -13.95
CA PRO A 612 -33.26 -23.86 -12.88
C PRO A 612 -32.76 -24.58 -11.62
N SER A 613 -33.30 -25.75 -11.30
CA SER A 613 -32.87 -26.56 -10.13
C SER A 613 -31.55 -27.32 -10.33
N CYS A 614 -31.05 -27.38 -11.57
CA CYS A 614 -29.77 -28.03 -11.90
C CYS A 614 -28.70 -27.03 -12.37
N SER A 615 -29.12 -25.83 -12.79
CA SER A 615 -28.25 -24.79 -13.29
C SER A 615 -27.54 -23.99 -12.20
N LEU A 616 -26.22 -23.84 -12.35
CA LEU A 616 -25.40 -22.95 -11.53
C LEU A 616 -25.75 -21.46 -11.77
N ALA A 617 -26.32 -21.11 -12.93
CA ALA A 617 -26.74 -19.75 -13.24
C ALA A 617 -27.87 -19.25 -12.33
N SER A 618 -28.68 -20.15 -11.75
CA SER A 618 -29.74 -19.78 -10.81
C SER A 618 -29.18 -19.02 -9.60
N TYR A 619 -28.06 -19.47 -9.02
CA TYR A 619 -27.38 -18.73 -7.96
C TYR A 619 -26.87 -17.37 -8.45
N LEU A 620 -26.23 -17.32 -9.63
CA LEU A 620 -25.72 -16.07 -10.21
C LEU A 620 -26.84 -15.00 -10.39
N HIS A 621 -28.03 -15.40 -10.85
CA HIS A 621 -29.19 -14.49 -10.96
C HIS A 621 -29.57 -13.88 -9.60
N GLU A 622 -29.65 -14.70 -8.56
CA GLU A 622 -30.03 -14.25 -7.23
C GLU A 622 -28.93 -13.40 -6.57
N VAL A 623 -27.65 -13.68 -6.85
CA VAL A 623 -26.54 -12.80 -6.44
C VAL A 623 -26.56 -11.47 -7.19
N VAL A 624 -26.89 -11.40 -8.48
CA VAL A 624 -27.07 -10.10 -9.19
C VAL A 624 -28.20 -9.28 -8.54
N ARG A 625 -29.32 -9.92 -8.16
CA ARG A 625 -30.42 -9.26 -7.42
C ARG A 625 -29.96 -8.75 -6.06
N TYR A 626 -29.23 -9.56 -5.28
CA TYR A 626 -28.62 -9.17 -4.01
C TYR A 626 -27.65 -7.98 -4.18
N SER A 627 -26.73 -8.07 -5.13
CA SER A 627 -25.68 -7.08 -5.40
C SER A 627 -26.26 -5.70 -5.73
N ARG A 628 -27.37 -5.63 -6.47
CA ARG A 628 -28.11 -4.38 -6.70
C ARG A 628 -28.71 -3.81 -5.41
N LEU A 629 -29.41 -4.63 -4.62
CA LEU A 629 -29.97 -4.22 -3.33
C LEU A 629 -28.88 -3.76 -2.34
N ALA A 630 -27.72 -4.42 -2.33
CA ALA A 630 -26.56 -4.03 -1.55
C ALA A 630 -25.96 -2.69 -2.04
N SER A 631 -25.93 -2.45 -3.35
CA SER A 631 -25.47 -1.17 -3.93
C SER A 631 -26.39 0.01 -3.55
N GLU A 632 -27.71 -0.18 -3.58
CA GLU A 632 -28.67 0.85 -3.15
C GLU A 632 -28.51 1.25 -1.67
N ILE A 633 -28.13 0.29 -0.81
CA ILE A 633 -27.84 0.52 0.60
C ILE A 633 -26.47 1.21 0.73
N TRP A 634 -25.47 0.72 0.00
CA TRP A 634 -24.11 1.27 -0.05
C TRP A 634 -24.11 2.75 -0.40
N ASP A 635 -24.72 3.15 -1.52
CA ASP A 635 -24.69 4.53 -2.01
C ASP A 635 -25.32 5.53 -1.01
N LYS A 636 -26.38 5.09 -0.32
CA LYS A 636 -27.11 5.92 0.67
C LYS A 636 -26.40 6.04 2.01
N PHE A 637 -25.71 5.01 2.48
CA PHE A 637 -24.94 5.07 3.72
C PHE A 637 -23.55 5.68 3.54
N THR A 638 -22.84 5.33 2.44
CA THR A 638 -21.38 5.46 2.34
C THR A 638 -20.90 6.51 1.36
N GLY A 639 -21.75 6.94 0.41
CA GLY A 639 -21.37 7.91 -0.61
C GLY A 639 -20.87 9.22 0.03
N ALA A 640 -19.86 9.87 -0.56
CA ALA A 640 -19.16 11.03 0.03
C ALA A 640 -20.01 12.30 0.25
N ARG A 641 -21.32 12.23 0.07
CA ARG A 641 -22.33 13.26 0.37
C ARG A 641 -23.51 12.72 1.20
N SER A 642 -23.41 11.53 1.80
CA SER A 642 -24.45 11.00 2.67
C SER A 642 -24.57 11.88 3.92
N SER A 643 -25.71 12.53 4.09
CA SER A 643 -25.93 13.50 5.19
C SER A 643 -26.13 12.83 6.56
N ASN A 644 -26.19 11.50 6.59
CA ASN A 644 -26.28 10.58 7.73
C ASN A 644 -27.01 11.10 9.01
N PRO A 645 -28.29 11.50 8.92
CA PRO A 645 -29.20 11.38 10.06
C PRO A 645 -29.63 9.92 10.18
N ARG A 646 -29.60 9.33 11.38
CA ARG A 646 -30.02 7.94 11.57
C ARG A 646 -31.54 7.81 11.34
N LEU A 647 -31.93 7.21 10.23
CA LEU A 647 -33.31 6.83 9.95
C LEU A 647 -33.51 5.34 10.32
N ASP A 648 -34.10 5.09 11.48
CA ASP A 648 -34.59 3.74 11.82
C ASP A 648 -35.67 3.28 10.83
N GLU A 649 -36.42 4.22 10.26
CA GLU A 649 -37.31 4.02 9.10
C GLU A 649 -36.55 3.46 7.88
N PHE A 650 -35.38 3.99 7.53
CA PHE A 650 -34.60 3.50 6.39
C PHE A 650 -34.02 2.11 6.68
N ILE A 651 -33.56 1.87 7.92
CA ILE A 651 -33.15 0.53 8.37
C ILE A 651 -34.33 -0.44 8.23
N ALA A 652 -35.53 -0.08 8.70
CA ALA A 652 -36.72 -0.92 8.61
C ALA A 652 -37.15 -1.21 7.16
N ILE A 653 -37.19 -0.20 6.28
CA ILE A 653 -37.57 -0.39 4.87
C ILE A 653 -36.53 -1.23 4.14
N MET A 654 -35.22 -1.02 4.36
CA MET A 654 -34.18 -1.85 3.74
C MET A 654 -34.18 -3.27 4.29
N ASP A 655 -34.39 -3.47 5.59
CA ASP A 655 -34.49 -4.80 6.19
C ASP A 655 -35.70 -5.59 5.65
N ALA A 656 -36.85 -4.92 5.51
CA ALA A 656 -38.04 -5.50 4.88
C ALA A 656 -37.79 -5.90 3.42
N ARG A 657 -37.02 -5.11 2.65
CA ARG A 657 -36.59 -5.48 1.29
C ARG A 657 -35.65 -6.68 1.26
N ILE A 658 -34.71 -6.78 2.20
CA ILE A 658 -33.79 -7.94 2.30
C ILE A 658 -34.56 -9.21 2.69
N LEU A 659 -35.48 -9.12 3.64
CA LEU A 659 -36.35 -10.23 4.04
C LEU A 659 -37.31 -10.64 2.91
N HIS A 660 -37.87 -9.68 2.18
CA HIS A 660 -38.69 -9.97 0.99
C HIS A 660 -37.87 -10.67 -0.10
N PHE A 661 -36.66 -10.19 -0.41
CA PHE A 661 -35.73 -10.85 -1.32
C PHE A 661 -35.46 -12.31 -0.90
N ARG A 662 -35.11 -12.55 0.38
CA ARG A 662 -34.90 -13.89 0.95
C ARG A 662 -36.14 -14.79 0.78
N SER A 663 -37.34 -14.28 1.03
CA SER A 663 -38.60 -15.01 0.83
C SER A 663 -38.95 -15.30 -0.63
N GLY A 664 -38.37 -14.53 -1.56
CA GLY A 664 -38.57 -14.62 -3.01
C GLY A 664 -37.42 -15.31 -3.76
N LEU A 665 -36.56 -16.07 -3.06
CA LEU A 665 -35.58 -16.97 -3.66
C LEU A 665 -36.28 -18.28 -4.12
N PRO A 666 -35.73 -19.02 -5.10
CA PRO A 666 -36.17 -20.39 -5.39
C PRO A 666 -36.04 -21.30 -4.17
N ALA A 667 -36.98 -22.24 -3.98
CA ALA A 667 -37.02 -23.09 -2.77
C ALA A 667 -35.71 -23.87 -2.51
N PHE A 668 -35.02 -24.34 -3.56
CA PHE A 668 -33.73 -25.02 -3.44
C PHE A 668 -32.57 -24.08 -3.01
N LEU A 669 -32.75 -22.77 -3.05
CA LEU A 669 -31.82 -21.74 -2.56
C LEU A 669 -32.26 -21.08 -1.23
N GLN A 670 -33.42 -21.43 -0.66
CA GLN A 670 -33.91 -20.92 0.63
C GLN A 670 -33.42 -21.79 1.80
N LEU A 671 -32.27 -21.49 2.40
CA LEU A 671 -31.75 -22.24 3.56
C LEU A 671 -32.17 -21.61 4.90
N GLU A 672 -32.92 -22.36 5.72
CA GLU A 672 -33.33 -21.98 7.09
C GLU A 672 -32.66 -22.88 8.18
N PRO A 673 -32.45 -22.39 9.42
CA PRO A 673 -31.91 -23.21 10.51
C PRO A 673 -32.75 -24.46 10.78
N GLY A 674 -32.10 -25.60 11.01
CA GLY A 674 -32.74 -26.91 11.19
C GLY A 674 -33.24 -27.56 9.91
N THR A 675 -33.06 -26.94 8.73
CA THR A 675 -33.51 -27.48 7.43
C THR A 675 -32.36 -28.01 6.55
N VAL A 676 -31.10 -27.93 7.00
CA VAL A 676 -29.92 -28.30 6.21
C VAL A 676 -30.01 -29.73 5.69
N ALA A 677 -30.37 -30.69 6.56
CA ALA A 677 -30.50 -32.09 6.18
C ALA A 677 -31.62 -32.34 5.15
N PHE A 678 -32.74 -31.62 5.26
CA PHE A 678 -33.85 -31.71 4.32
C PHE A 678 -33.47 -31.14 2.94
N GLN A 679 -32.83 -29.98 2.92
CA GLN A 679 -32.43 -29.29 1.69
C GLN A 679 -31.27 -29.97 0.96
N ALA A 680 -30.38 -30.65 1.70
CA ALA A 680 -29.39 -31.55 1.12
C ALA A 680 -30.06 -32.69 0.33
N GLY A 681 -31.15 -33.26 0.86
CA GLY A 681 -31.94 -34.30 0.19
C GLY A 681 -32.78 -33.82 -1.01
N LEU A 682 -33.10 -32.52 -1.10
CA LEU A 682 -33.80 -31.93 -2.25
C LEU A 682 -32.89 -31.56 -3.43
N SER A 683 -31.57 -31.48 -3.20
CA SER A 683 -30.64 -30.83 -4.14
C SER A 683 -29.97 -31.84 -5.08
N PRO A 684 -30.11 -31.72 -6.42
CA PRO A 684 -29.43 -32.61 -7.38
C PRO A 684 -27.89 -32.51 -7.39
N ARG A 685 -27.32 -31.50 -6.72
CA ARG A 685 -25.87 -31.26 -6.62
C ARG A 685 -25.52 -30.74 -5.22
N ALA A 686 -24.39 -31.20 -4.67
CA ALA A 686 -23.92 -30.74 -3.37
C ALA A 686 -23.69 -29.21 -3.33
N CYS A 687 -23.23 -28.60 -4.42
CA CYS A 687 -22.98 -27.16 -4.49
C CYS A 687 -24.23 -26.26 -4.30
N ILE A 688 -25.45 -26.80 -4.40
CA ILE A 688 -26.69 -26.00 -4.25
C ILE A 688 -26.94 -25.61 -2.78
N ILE A 689 -26.72 -26.50 -1.81
CA ILE A 689 -26.87 -26.14 -0.38
C ILE A 689 -25.79 -25.13 0.04
N TRP A 690 -24.60 -25.25 -0.56
CA TRP A 690 -23.47 -24.35 -0.39
C TRP A 690 -23.74 -22.94 -0.99
N GLN A 691 -24.45 -22.86 -2.11
CA GLN A 691 -24.98 -21.61 -2.69
C GLN A 691 -26.11 -21.01 -1.84
N ALA A 692 -27.03 -21.83 -1.33
CA ALA A 692 -28.13 -21.43 -0.47
C ALA A 692 -27.62 -20.82 0.86
N LEU A 693 -26.63 -21.47 1.49
CA LEU A 693 -25.92 -20.92 2.65
C LEU A 693 -25.27 -19.57 2.34
N MET A 694 -24.62 -19.43 1.19
CA MET A 694 -23.97 -18.17 0.82
C MET A 694 -24.98 -17.02 0.67
N LEU A 695 -26.12 -17.23 -0.02
CA LEU A 695 -27.20 -16.23 -0.10
C LEU A 695 -27.75 -15.86 1.28
N ARG A 696 -27.86 -16.83 2.19
CA ARG A 696 -28.29 -16.61 3.57
C ARG A 696 -27.27 -15.79 4.38
N LEU A 697 -25.98 -16.11 4.29
CA LEU A 697 -24.92 -15.36 4.96
C LEU A 697 -24.77 -13.93 4.39
N LEU A 698 -24.84 -13.77 3.07
CA LEU A 698 -24.83 -12.47 2.38
C LEU A 698 -25.98 -11.56 2.83
N THR A 699 -27.21 -12.09 2.84
CA THR A 699 -28.39 -11.33 3.29
C THR A 699 -28.29 -10.97 4.77
N ASN A 700 -27.93 -11.90 5.65
CA ASN A 700 -27.74 -11.61 7.07
C ASN A 700 -26.60 -10.62 7.35
N ASN A 701 -25.48 -10.68 6.61
CA ASN A 701 -24.40 -9.71 6.71
C ASN A 701 -24.86 -8.29 6.32
N LEU A 702 -25.68 -8.18 5.27
CA LEU A 702 -26.27 -6.89 4.86
C LEU A 702 -27.22 -6.33 5.94
N ARG A 703 -27.99 -7.20 6.62
CA ARG A 703 -28.84 -6.81 7.77
C ARG A 703 -28.05 -6.39 9.01
N LEU A 704 -26.82 -6.88 9.19
CA LEU A 704 -25.88 -6.44 10.22
C LEU A 704 -25.21 -5.10 9.87
N LEU A 705 -24.85 -4.89 8.60
CA LEU A 705 -24.28 -3.61 8.13
C LEU A 705 -25.27 -2.45 8.29
N LEU A 706 -26.56 -2.67 8.06
CA LEU A 706 -27.63 -1.70 8.38
C LEU A 706 -27.70 -1.31 9.86
N ARG A 707 -27.15 -2.13 10.78
CA ARG A 707 -27.35 -2.04 12.23
C ARG A 707 -26.06 -1.88 13.05
N THR A 708 -24.92 -1.75 12.39
CA THR A 708 -23.62 -1.55 13.03
C THR A 708 -23.03 -0.19 12.65
N LYS A 709 -22.24 0.41 13.53
CA LYS A 709 -21.60 1.70 13.27
C LYS A 709 -20.64 1.57 12.08
N TRP A 710 -20.87 2.38 11.04
CA TRP A 710 -20.00 2.45 9.86
C TRP A 710 -18.53 2.71 10.25
N GLY A 711 -17.59 2.23 9.44
CA GLY A 711 -16.15 2.25 9.74
C GLY A 711 -15.74 1.23 10.81
N SER A 712 -16.45 1.14 11.95
CA SER A 712 -16.15 0.14 12.99
C SER A 712 -16.61 -1.28 12.61
N GLY A 713 -17.71 -1.40 11.86
CA GLY A 713 -18.19 -2.65 11.25
C GLY A 713 -18.33 -3.82 12.24
N ALA A 714 -18.85 -3.57 13.44
CA ALA A 714 -19.19 -4.59 14.44
C ALA A 714 -19.98 -4.06 15.62
N VAL A 715 -19.74 -2.81 16.05
CA VAL A 715 -20.46 -2.21 17.20
C VAL A 715 -21.91 -1.98 16.80
N PRO A 716 -22.91 -2.65 17.40
CA PRO A 716 -24.31 -2.39 17.09
C PRO A 716 -24.71 -0.95 17.44
N VAL A 717 -25.63 -0.38 16.69
CA VAL A 717 -26.24 0.91 17.07
C VAL A 717 -27.24 0.71 18.23
N PRO A 718 -27.41 1.69 19.14
CA PRO A 718 -28.41 1.60 20.20
C PRO A 718 -29.81 1.35 19.64
N GLY A 719 -30.60 0.52 20.32
CA GLY A 719 -31.90 0.03 19.87
C GLY A 719 -31.86 -1.24 19.01
N HIS A 720 -30.73 -1.53 18.35
CA HIS A 720 -30.61 -2.63 17.39
C HIS A 720 -29.76 -3.81 17.90
N GLN A 721 -29.22 -3.74 19.13
CA GLN A 721 -28.29 -4.75 19.64
C GLN A 721 -28.90 -6.16 19.72
N GLU A 722 -30.20 -6.27 20.06
CA GLU A 722 -30.89 -7.56 20.07
C GLU A 722 -30.97 -8.20 18.67
N THR A 723 -31.34 -7.41 17.65
CA THR A 723 -31.41 -7.93 16.27
C THR A 723 -30.03 -8.36 15.78
N CYS A 724 -28.96 -7.63 16.15
CA CYS A 724 -27.59 -8.01 15.83
C CYS A 724 -27.20 -9.35 16.48
N VAL A 725 -27.46 -9.54 17.78
CA VAL A 725 -27.22 -10.83 18.45
C VAL A 725 -28.02 -11.95 17.78
N SER A 726 -29.30 -11.73 17.49
CA SER A 726 -30.14 -12.73 16.84
C SER A 726 -29.60 -13.16 15.46
N ILE A 727 -29.16 -12.22 14.63
CA ILE A 727 -28.58 -12.53 13.30
C ILE A 727 -27.22 -13.22 13.44
N CYS A 728 -26.39 -12.82 14.41
CA CYS A 728 -25.11 -13.46 14.65
C CYS A 728 -25.27 -14.90 15.17
N SER A 729 -26.20 -15.16 16.08
CA SER A 729 -26.54 -16.52 16.52
C SER A 729 -27.04 -17.36 15.35
N GLU A 730 -27.97 -16.84 14.55
CA GLU A 730 -28.51 -17.53 13.36
C GLU A 730 -27.40 -17.92 12.36
N ASN A 731 -26.45 -17.02 12.10
CA ASN A 731 -25.28 -17.31 11.26
C ASN A 731 -24.39 -18.40 11.88
N VAL A 732 -24.12 -18.35 13.19
CA VAL A 732 -23.27 -19.33 13.89
C VAL A 732 -23.94 -20.71 13.93
N ASP A 733 -25.26 -20.76 14.11
CA ASP A 733 -26.04 -21.99 14.09
C ASP A 733 -26.05 -22.63 12.70
N LEU A 734 -26.30 -21.86 11.64
CA LEU A 734 -26.25 -22.33 10.25
C LEU A 734 -24.85 -22.79 9.84
N LEU A 735 -23.81 -22.03 10.17
CA LEU A 735 -22.42 -22.41 9.90
C LEU A 735 -22.08 -23.72 10.61
N HIS A 736 -22.46 -23.88 11.88
CA HIS A 736 -22.25 -25.12 12.63
C HIS A 736 -23.05 -26.31 12.09
N GLU A 737 -24.33 -26.11 11.73
CA GLU A 737 -25.19 -27.16 11.16
C GLU A 737 -24.65 -27.65 9.81
N VAL A 738 -24.32 -26.74 8.89
CA VAL A 738 -23.70 -27.12 7.60
C VAL A 738 -22.32 -27.74 7.81
N TYR A 739 -21.53 -27.27 8.77
CA TYR A 739 -20.24 -27.88 9.10
C TYR A 739 -20.38 -29.35 9.49
N HIS A 740 -21.31 -29.68 10.40
CA HIS A 740 -21.42 -31.04 10.93
C HIS A 740 -22.30 -31.99 10.11
N LEU A 741 -23.21 -31.48 9.27
CA LEU A 741 -24.13 -32.33 8.48
C LEU A 741 -23.74 -32.51 7.01
N VAL A 742 -23.03 -31.58 6.38
CA VAL A 742 -22.63 -31.69 4.98
C VAL A 742 -21.22 -32.30 4.88
N PRO A 743 -21.01 -33.38 4.08
CA PRO A 743 -19.70 -34.00 3.89
C PRO A 743 -18.60 -32.97 3.62
N HIS A 744 -17.54 -33.05 4.42
CA HIS A 744 -16.50 -32.04 4.52
C HIS A 744 -15.57 -31.98 3.30
N GLU A 745 -15.97 -31.20 2.30
CA GLU A 745 -14.99 -30.58 1.42
C GLU A 745 -14.24 -29.44 2.10
N ARG A 746 -12.96 -29.25 1.73
CA ARG A 746 -12.08 -28.24 2.35
C ARG A 746 -12.45 -26.81 1.93
N PHE A 747 -12.94 -26.68 0.71
CA PHE A 747 -12.92 -25.48 -0.10
C PHE A 747 -13.81 -24.32 0.40
N HIS A 748 -14.80 -24.58 1.27
CA HIS A 748 -15.69 -23.54 1.80
C HIS A 748 -15.25 -22.97 3.15
N LYS A 749 -14.13 -23.44 3.73
CA LYS A 749 -13.73 -23.09 5.10
C LYS A 749 -13.11 -21.68 5.22
N SER A 750 -12.58 -21.10 4.14
CA SER A 750 -12.18 -19.68 4.07
C SER A 750 -13.39 -18.74 4.16
N ILE A 751 -14.46 -19.04 3.42
CA ILE A 751 -15.73 -18.31 3.45
C ILE A 751 -16.34 -18.34 4.86
N PHE A 752 -16.29 -19.50 5.53
CA PHE A 752 -16.78 -19.65 6.90
C PHE A 752 -16.06 -18.70 7.86
N VAL A 753 -14.72 -18.64 7.79
CA VAL A 753 -13.90 -17.75 8.61
C VAL A 753 -14.32 -16.29 8.47
N THR A 754 -14.63 -15.82 7.26
CA THR A 754 -15.02 -14.42 7.01
C THR A 754 -16.33 -14.04 7.72
N TYR A 755 -17.40 -14.82 7.55
CA TYR A 755 -18.68 -14.54 8.21
C TYR A 755 -18.64 -14.81 9.71
N LEU A 756 -17.88 -15.83 10.14
CA LEU A 756 -17.69 -16.17 11.54
C LEU A 756 -16.91 -15.09 12.28
N ALA A 757 -15.90 -14.46 11.65
CA ALA A 757 -15.20 -13.31 12.20
C ALA A 757 -16.14 -12.11 12.47
N GLY A 758 -17.03 -11.81 11.51
CA GLY A 758 -18.06 -10.77 11.67
C GLY A 758 -19.02 -11.06 12.84
N ALA A 759 -19.46 -12.32 12.97
CA ALA A 759 -20.30 -12.76 14.08
C ALA A 759 -19.57 -12.68 15.44
N ILE A 760 -18.36 -13.25 15.55
CA ILE A 760 -17.52 -13.22 16.76
C ILE A 760 -17.29 -11.77 17.21
N LYS A 761 -16.86 -10.90 16.29
CA LYS A 761 -16.55 -9.49 16.57
C LYS A 761 -17.79 -8.72 17.05
N THR A 762 -18.97 -8.96 16.44
CA THR A 762 -20.23 -8.34 16.85
C THR A 762 -20.69 -8.85 18.22
N LEU A 763 -20.72 -10.18 18.42
CA LEU A 763 -21.11 -10.80 19.70
C LEU A 763 -20.19 -10.38 20.85
N ALA A 764 -18.89 -10.29 20.61
CA ALA A 764 -17.92 -9.82 21.61
C ALA A 764 -18.23 -8.39 22.10
N THR A 765 -18.59 -7.46 21.21
CA THR A 765 -18.96 -6.08 21.64
C THR A 765 -20.19 -6.05 22.54
N VAL A 766 -21.06 -7.06 22.46
CA VAL A 766 -22.23 -7.21 23.34
C VAL A 766 -21.85 -7.94 24.63
N VAL A 767 -21.07 -9.02 24.58
CA VAL A 767 -20.58 -9.71 25.80
C VAL A 767 -19.77 -8.75 26.71
N LEU A 768 -18.99 -7.86 26.09
CA LEU A 768 -18.19 -6.81 26.73
C LEU A 768 -18.97 -5.50 27.02
N SER A 769 -20.28 -5.42 26.72
CA SER A 769 -21.09 -4.22 27.01
C SER A 769 -21.52 -4.14 28.47
N ASP A 770 -22.18 -3.04 28.83
CA ASP A 770 -22.60 -2.73 30.20
C ASP A 770 -23.49 -3.81 30.85
N LYS A 771 -23.41 -3.91 32.18
CA LYS A 771 -24.19 -4.85 33.00
C LYS A 771 -25.69 -4.61 32.92
N GLU A 772 -26.13 -3.39 32.60
CA GLU A 772 -27.55 -3.10 32.32
C GLU A 772 -28.12 -3.95 31.18
N LEU A 773 -27.29 -4.40 30.24
CA LEU A 773 -27.69 -5.27 29.12
C LEU A 773 -27.59 -6.77 29.46
N LEU A 774 -27.66 -7.15 30.74
CA LEU A 774 -27.44 -8.52 31.25
C LEU A 774 -28.15 -9.62 30.43
N GLU A 775 -29.43 -9.47 30.14
CA GLU A 775 -30.19 -10.51 29.42
C GLU A 775 -29.76 -10.65 27.95
N LEU A 776 -29.31 -9.55 27.34
CA LEU A 776 -28.71 -9.60 26.01
C LEU A 776 -27.30 -10.21 26.07
N ARG A 777 -26.52 -9.93 27.12
CA ARG A 777 -25.21 -10.56 27.37
C ARG A 777 -25.33 -12.08 27.54
N ARG A 778 -26.35 -12.56 28.26
CA ARG A 778 -26.73 -13.98 28.37
C ARG A 778 -27.06 -14.63 27.03
N ARG A 779 -27.75 -13.93 26.12
CA ARG A 779 -28.04 -14.43 24.77
C ARG A 779 -26.82 -14.42 23.85
N ALA A 780 -25.94 -13.43 23.97
CA ALA A 780 -24.72 -13.33 23.18
C ALA A 780 -23.62 -14.32 23.59
N ALA A 781 -23.52 -14.65 24.89
CA ALA A 781 -22.44 -15.44 25.45
C ALA A 781 -22.34 -16.89 24.90
N PRO A 782 -23.42 -17.71 24.84
CA PRO A 782 -23.37 -19.05 24.25
C PRO A 782 -23.06 -19.02 22.74
N ALA A 783 -23.62 -18.04 22.02
CA ALA A 783 -23.36 -17.88 20.59
C ALA A 783 -21.90 -17.51 20.31
N PHE A 784 -21.31 -16.65 21.14
CA PHE A 784 -19.87 -16.34 21.08
C PHE A 784 -19.01 -17.58 21.34
N GLN A 785 -19.33 -18.38 22.36
CA GLN A 785 -18.59 -19.62 22.65
C GLN A 785 -18.68 -20.63 21.51
N LYS A 786 -19.88 -20.87 20.96
CA LYS A 786 -20.09 -21.76 19.80
C LYS A 786 -19.34 -21.27 18.55
N ALA A 787 -19.29 -19.96 18.33
CA ALA A 787 -18.55 -19.36 17.23
C ALA A 787 -17.02 -19.53 17.41
N MET A 788 -16.52 -19.31 18.62
CA MET A 788 -15.11 -19.50 18.97
C MET A 788 -14.67 -20.97 18.90
N GLU A 789 -15.55 -21.91 19.27
CA GLU A 789 -15.31 -23.34 19.10
C GLU A 789 -15.18 -23.70 17.61
N LEU A 790 -16.15 -23.29 16.79
CA LEU A 790 -16.13 -23.56 15.34
C LEU A 790 -14.88 -22.97 14.67
N LEU A 791 -14.48 -21.74 15.04
CA LEU A 791 -13.24 -21.14 14.54
C LEU A 791 -12.01 -21.95 14.95
N ARG A 792 -11.95 -22.44 16.20
CA ARG A 792 -10.86 -23.31 16.69
C ARG A 792 -10.83 -24.68 16.02
N GLN A 793 -11.97 -25.23 15.62
CA GLN A 793 -12.03 -26.48 14.83
C GLN A 793 -11.50 -26.29 13.39
N ILE A 794 -11.69 -25.09 12.80
CA ILE A 794 -11.23 -24.76 11.45
C ILE A 794 -9.75 -24.35 11.42
N LEU A 795 -9.28 -23.60 12.43
CA LEU A 795 -7.96 -22.97 12.51
C LEU A 795 -6.75 -23.87 12.12
N PRO A 796 -6.69 -25.17 12.51
CA PRO A 796 -5.57 -26.04 12.13
C PRO A 796 -5.45 -26.35 10.63
N ARG A 797 -6.44 -25.98 9.79
CA ARG A 797 -6.56 -26.41 8.38
C ARG A 797 -6.77 -25.26 7.37
N VAL A 798 -6.69 -24.00 7.79
CA VAL A 798 -6.94 -22.83 6.93
C VAL A 798 -6.02 -21.68 7.34
N ALA A 799 -5.19 -21.17 6.43
CA ALA A 799 -4.29 -20.03 6.69
C ALA A 799 -5.05 -18.78 7.15
N THR A 800 -6.13 -18.42 6.44
CA THR A 800 -7.02 -17.30 6.73
C THR A 800 -7.60 -17.34 8.15
N ALA A 801 -7.88 -18.54 8.69
CA ALA A 801 -8.36 -18.72 10.07
C ALA A 801 -7.29 -18.39 11.11
N ARG A 802 -6.03 -18.73 10.82
CA ARG A 802 -4.87 -18.41 11.68
C ARG A 802 -4.61 -16.89 11.70
N GLU A 803 -4.72 -16.24 10.54
CA GLU A 803 -4.62 -14.78 10.41
C GLU A 803 -5.75 -14.06 11.17
N VAL A 804 -7.01 -14.46 10.96
CA VAL A 804 -8.18 -13.88 11.64
C VAL A 804 -8.11 -14.05 13.15
N MET A 805 -7.72 -15.23 13.66
CA MET A 805 -7.55 -15.43 15.10
C MET A 805 -6.50 -14.48 15.68
N LYS A 806 -5.35 -14.30 15.00
CA LYS A 806 -4.31 -13.34 15.42
C LYS A 806 -4.83 -11.91 15.42
N LYS A 807 -5.58 -11.49 14.40
CA LYS A 807 -6.17 -10.14 14.33
C LYS A 807 -7.30 -9.90 15.35
N LEU A 808 -7.93 -10.97 15.88
CA LEU A 808 -8.99 -10.89 16.90
C LEU A 808 -8.53 -11.17 18.35
N GLU A 809 -7.25 -11.55 18.55
CA GLU A 809 -6.72 -12.12 19.80
C GLU A 809 -7.09 -11.34 21.07
N GLN A 810 -6.94 -10.01 21.07
CA GLN A 810 -7.23 -9.16 22.23
C GLN A 810 -8.72 -9.16 22.61
N VAL A 811 -9.60 -9.10 21.61
CA VAL A 811 -11.07 -9.06 21.80
C VAL A 811 -11.59 -10.43 22.27
N VAL A 812 -11.03 -11.51 21.71
CA VAL A 812 -11.32 -12.89 22.15
C VAL A 812 -10.91 -13.07 23.60
N LYS A 813 -9.66 -12.74 23.94
CA LYS A 813 -9.11 -12.88 25.29
C LYS A 813 -9.96 -12.15 26.34
N ALA A 814 -10.25 -10.86 26.12
CA ALA A 814 -11.06 -10.07 27.04
C ALA A 814 -12.48 -10.66 27.23
N SER A 815 -13.08 -11.19 26.16
CA SER A 815 -14.39 -11.83 26.21
C SER A 815 -14.35 -13.13 27.02
N GLU A 816 -13.32 -13.96 26.83
CA GLU A 816 -13.19 -15.25 27.52
C GLU A 816 -12.80 -15.10 29.00
N GLU A 817 -11.99 -14.09 29.35
CA GLU A 817 -11.71 -13.71 30.74
C GLU A 817 -12.99 -13.26 31.46
N LEU A 818 -13.83 -12.44 30.80
CA LEU A 818 -15.11 -11.99 31.35
C LEU A 818 -16.13 -13.14 31.47
N LEU A 819 -16.23 -14.03 30.48
CA LEU A 819 -17.08 -15.22 30.53
C LEU A 819 -16.61 -16.24 31.59
N THR A 820 -15.32 -16.28 31.91
CA THR A 820 -14.79 -17.09 33.02
C THR A 820 -15.17 -16.49 34.37
N ARG A 821 -15.02 -15.16 34.52
CA ARG A 821 -15.35 -14.41 35.74
C ARG A 821 -16.85 -14.40 36.06
N GLU A 822 -17.70 -14.16 35.06
CA GLU A 822 -19.16 -14.04 35.21
C GLU A 822 -19.91 -15.31 34.78
N ARG A 823 -19.23 -16.48 34.79
CA ARG A 823 -19.75 -17.77 34.27
C ARG A 823 -21.13 -18.14 34.82
N SER A 824 -21.32 -18.03 36.13
CA SER A 824 -22.59 -18.35 36.80
C SER A 824 -23.74 -17.43 36.39
N ILE A 825 -23.44 -16.21 35.94
CA ILE A 825 -24.39 -15.14 35.61
C ILE A 825 -24.76 -15.17 34.12
N LEU A 826 -23.80 -15.51 33.24
CA LEU A 826 -23.91 -15.40 31.78
C LEU A 826 -24.14 -16.74 31.05
N LEU A 827 -23.79 -17.88 31.66
CA LEU A 827 -23.79 -19.19 30.98
C LEU A 827 -24.63 -20.25 31.69
N THR A 828 -25.22 -19.95 32.85
CA THR A 828 -26.22 -20.80 33.50
C THR A 828 -27.62 -20.44 32.97
N PRO A 829 -28.47 -21.40 32.56
CA PRO A 829 -29.87 -21.11 32.29
C PRO A 829 -30.56 -20.61 33.57
N PRO A 830 -31.57 -19.73 33.47
CA PRO A 830 -32.33 -19.31 34.64
C PRO A 830 -33.08 -20.50 35.24
N THR A 831 -32.86 -20.76 36.52
CA THR A 831 -33.71 -21.63 37.33
C THR A 831 -34.99 -20.89 37.69
N ASP A 832 -36.17 -21.47 37.43
CA ASP A 832 -37.49 -20.87 37.72
C ASP A 832 -37.81 -20.69 39.23
N THR A 833 -36.80 -20.79 40.09
CA THR A 833 -36.86 -20.50 41.52
C THR A 833 -36.21 -19.15 41.81
N TRP A 834 -37.03 -18.10 41.92
CA TRP A 834 -36.62 -16.85 42.56
C TRP A 834 -36.24 -17.17 44.03
N PRO A 835 -35.08 -16.69 44.53
CA PRO A 835 -34.84 -16.67 45.96
C PRO A 835 -35.87 -15.77 46.64
N GLU A 836 -36.56 -16.28 47.66
CA GLU A 836 -37.39 -15.42 48.50
C GLU A 836 -36.52 -14.43 49.30
N GLN A 837 -37.14 -13.32 49.66
CA GLN A 837 -36.56 -12.14 50.31
C GLN A 837 -35.50 -12.43 51.39
N GLY A 838 -34.35 -11.74 51.33
CA GLY A 838 -33.58 -11.42 52.55
C GLY A 838 -32.07 -11.59 52.54
N GLU A 839 -31.34 -10.89 51.66
CA GLU A 839 -29.96 -10.47 51.95
C GLU A 839 -29.62 -9.20 51.14
N GLU A 840 -29.27 -8.11 51.82
CA GLU A 840 -28.77 -6.90 51.17
C GLU A 840 -27.31 -7.13 50.76
N MET A 841 -27.06 -7.24 49.45
CA MET A 841 -25.71 -7.45 48.93
C MET A 841 -24.90 -6.16 49.02
N ASP A 842 -23.92 -6.14 49.92
CA ASP A 842 -23.03 -5.00 50.19
C ASP A 842 -22.32 -4.51 48.90
N LEU A 843 -22.58 -3.26 48.54
CA LEU A 843 -22.08 -2.62 47.32
C LEU A 843 -20.69 -1.97 47.51
N GLU A 844 -20.17 -1.82 48.72
CA GLU A 844 -18.94 -1.07 48.99
C GLU A 844 -17.64 -1.86 48.68
N THR A 845 -17.74 -3.13 48.26
CA THR A 845 -16.57 -4.01 48.02
C THR A 845 -16.20 -4.25 46.56
N LEU A 846 -16.81 -3.52 45.61
CA LEU A 846 -16.43 -3.55 44.20
C LEU A 846 -15.47 -2.39 43.85
N PRO A 847 -14.35 -2.64 43.14
CA PRO A 847 -13.44 -1.57 42.73
C PRO A 847 -14.10 -0.65 41.70
N GLU A 848 -13.85 0.66 41.83
CA GLU A 848 -14.43 1.69 40.96
C GLU A 848 -14.14 1.47 39.46
N PRO A 849 -15.02 1.94 38.56
CA PRO A 849 -14.89 1.80 37.10
C PRO A 849 -13.82 2.76 36.51
N GLY A 850 -12.57 2.61 36.96
CA GLY A 850 -11.42 3.37 36.47
C GLY A 850 -10.76 2.73 35.23
N ALA A 851 -10.65 3.52 34.15
CA ALA A 851 -9.72 3.33 33.03
C ALA A 851 -9.85 2.04 32.17
N LEU A 852 -10.91 1.96 31.36
CA LEU A 852 -10.84 1.30 30.04
C LEU A 852 -11.29 2.29 28.95
N SER A 853 -10.36 2.65 28.05
CA SER A 853 -10.58 3.64 26.99
C SER A 853 -11.31 3.03 25.78
N PRO A 854 -12.35 3.68 25.22
CA PRO A 854 -13.11 3.14 24.10
C PRO A 854 -12.38 3.30 22.76
N GLY A 855 -11.68 2.26 22.29
CA GLY A 855 -11.20 2.21 20.90
C GLY A 855 -10.39 0.96 20.56
N LEU A 856 -10.87 0.18 19.59
CA LEU A 856 -10.09 -0.64 18.64
C LEU A 856 -11.07 -1.31 17.64
N PHE A 857 -11.21 -0.80 16.40
CA PHE A 857 -12.13 -1.40 15.42
C PHE A 857 -11.68 -1.21 13.96
N LEU A 858 -10.93 -2.17 13.42
CA LEU A 858 -11.00 -2.66 12.03
C LEU A 858 -10.17 -3.96 11.91
N LEU A 859 -10.34 -4.70 10.81
CA LEU A 859 -9.58 -5.95 10.54
C LEU A 859 -8.44 -5.78 9.52
N ASP A 860 -8.22 -4.56 9.02
CA ASP A 860 -7.07 -4.17 8.22
C ASP A 860 -6.58 -2.79 8.69
N ASP A 861 -5.27 -2.55 8.58
CA ASP A 861 -4.63 -1.35 9.13
C ASP A 861 -5.18 -0.03 8.54
N LEU A 862 -5.67 0.81 9.44
CA LEU A 862 -5.85 2.26 9.28
C LEU A 862 -5.48 2.95 10.60
N ASP A 863 -4.65 3.98 10.52
CA ASP A 863 -4.09 4.67 11.69
C ASP A 863 -5.19 5.38 12.51
N PHE A 864 -5.42 4.89 13.72
CA PHE A 864 -6.49 5.32 14.60
C PHE A 864 -6.34 6.78 15.11
N ARG A 865 -5.18 7.44 14.88
CA ARG A 865 -4.98 8.85 15.25
C ARG A 865 -5.42 9.83 14.17
N ALA A 866 -5.32 9.47 12.89
CA ALA A 866 -5.55 10.39 11.77
C ALA A 866 -7.03 10.81 11.63
N MET A 867 -7.97 9.93 11.97
CA MET A 867 -9.40 10.16 11.71
C MET A 867 -10.14 10.94 12.83
N MET A 868 -9.53 11.14 14.00
CA MET A 868 -10.16 11.78 15.16
C MET A 868 -9.92 13.29 15.28
N GLN A 869 -9.05 13.88 14.45
CA GLN A 869 -8.78 15.33 14.47
C GLN A 869 -9.77 16.16 13.60
N GLY A 870 -10.70 15.52 12.90
CA GLY A 870 -11.61 16.17 11.95
C GLY A 870 -12.84 16.88 12.55
N PHE A 871 -13.13 16.73 13.85
CA PHE A 871 -14.31 17.31 14.48
C PHE A 871 -14.00 18.03 15.80
N TRP A 872 -13.50 19.26 15.68
CA TRP A 872 -13.63 20.28 16.71
C TRP A 872 -14.41 21.46 16.12
N ILE A 873 -15.70 21.57 16.48
CA ILE A 873 -16.51 22.76 16.22
C ILE A 873 -16.70 23.46 17.57
N PRO A 874 -15.95 24.54 17.86
CA PRO A 874 -16.15 25.30 19.09
C PRO A 874 -17.38 26.22 18.94
N GLY A 875 -18.47 25.91 19.66
CA GLY A 875 -19.63 26.81 19.75
C GLY A 875 -20.99 26.13 19.78
N ALA A 876 -21.38 25.60 20.94
CA ALA A 876 -22.78 25.42 21.34
C ALA A 876 -22.87 25.56 22.87
N GLU A 877 -23.89 26.26 23.36
CA GLU A 877 -23.96 26.71 24.75
C GLU A 877 -24.46 25.62 25.71
N THR A 878 -23.96 25.60 26.95
CA THR A 878 -24.44 24.74 28.02
C THR A 878 -25.71 25.32 28.68
N PRO A 879 -26.87 24.63 28.65
CA PRO A 879 -28.03 25.03 29.44
C PRO A 879 -27.79 24.66 30.90
N SER A 880 -27.62 25.66 31.76
CA SER A 880 -27.44 25.46 33.20
C SER A 880 -28.76 25.05 33.89
N TRP A 881 -28.76 23.92 34.58
CA TRP A 881 -29.78 23.60 35.58
C TRP A 881 -29.17 22.96 36.83
N GLY A 882 -29.35 23.67 37.94
CA GLY A 882 -29.48 23.13 39.30
C GLY A 882 -30.65 23.85 39.97
N PRO A 883 -30.94 23.64 41.27
CA PRO A 883 -30.18 22.83 42.23
C PRO A 883 -30.36 21.32 42.04
#